data_AF-A0A7V1ANY5-F1
#
_entry.id   AF-A0A7V1ANY5-F1
#
_cell.length_a   1.000
_cell.length_b   1.000
_cell.length_c   1.000
_cell.angle_alpha   90.00
_cell.angle_beta   90.00
_cell.angle_gamma   90.00
#
_symmetry.space_group_name_H-M   'P 1'
#
loop_
_entity.id
_entity.type
_entity.pdbx_description
1 polymer ?
#
loop_
_entity_poly.entity_id
_entity_poly.type
_entity_poly.pdbx_seq_one_letter_code
_entity_poly.pdbx_strand_id
1 'polypeptide(L)'
;MLKRLHYYFIGFLMLTFLLPVSGFGKGDPGFNGKWTLIPDKSSEISLFKSLSLEIHESRSGVKIIQKWGGRRFFADTLVLKTGGAVNQIRVKSRVFPTDVFMGLSMLVGKKEQIKATWENHGRVLKLEESYSLLSSQGQSPISATHIYELSNDKETINYTIKRSTRETGPEIKYVLKRAGFRDAYFMKLKDNWMIDGKLPEQAFLISLQGLANAKSPKLYFLYPKTWEFTYTSPVFKFYKDKYNYTFKELKTAAAALKTFKDQVKGYVVWDKSVRTSLIVAFTVSGLEDAVVVSEDMIPMVEKAGLKPVADFRGKFTGQTDAQIYAWAYKQYWSRCNKKFIIWMGGVAGQLMKPGIADWGIYKHAFFTDLSTKKSDTTEYALAGKILSGMKPMSMVMGWHSYAKDKERDFVTLTSSFGLRVEGLNTLPNLSFSSQVPRTPGFKYKNHSNIVPGKTYLPEKKVYIACVQTDGIGLGAWNKPGRGTIPYAWEVTLNFYWMAPAMLEYFYTMATPNDYFIGALSGPGYLYPKAVPPKLLPKLIKKADELMDKLDLNVFEIMDYSQGATVEGNTELTKKIVNAYYKGMPDAIGFLNGYAPAHTFAIKNGRPLFSYDYYLSPSRTEADAVADLQELGRINAKRPYFLLLHVREWSSIQRVKDILDKLGPEYKMVPLDVFLKMAGEQPTFKPHFLKQP
;
A
#
# COMPACT_ATOMS: atom_id res chain seq x y z
N MET A 1 -32.46 84.84 21.30
CA MET A 1 -32.82 85.82 20.25
C MET A 1 -33.20 85.06 18.99
N LEU A 2 -34.36 85.41 18.42
CA LEU A 2 -34.86 85.29 17.03
C LEU A 2 -34.06 84.41 16.04
N LYS A 3 -34.60 83.59 15.14
CA LYS A 3 -35.95 83.51 14.53
C LYS A 3 -36.05 82.18 13.74
N ARG A 4 -37.29 81.73 13.59
CA ARG A 4 -37.87 80.62 12.80
C ARG A 4 -37.28 80.37 11.38
N LEU A 5 -37.33 79.09 10.93
CA LEU A 5 -38.12 78.71 9.73
C LEU A 5 -38.53 77.22 9.77
N HIS A 6 -39.82 76.96 9.52
CA HIS A 6 -40.45 75.63 9.37
C HIS A 6 -40.18 75.05 7.97
N TYR A 7 -40.10 73.72 7.81
CA TYR A 7 -41.16 72.88 7.21
C TYR A 7 -40.71 71.40 7.08
N TYR A 8 -41.73 70.54 7.15
CA TYR A 8 -41.73 69.09 7.28
C TYR A 8 -41.03 68.31 6.14
N PHE A 9 -40.40 67.19 6.47
CA PHE A 9 -40.20 66.06 5.54
C PHE A 9 -40.50 64.73 6.22
N ILE A 10 -41.50 64.03 5.70
CA ILE A 10 -41.87 62.65 6.04
C ILE A 10 -40.82 61.73 5.43
N GLY A 11 -40.03 61.07 6.27
CA GLY A 11 -39.05 60.05 5.87
C GLY A 11 -39.68 58.66 5.86
N PHE A 12 -40.01 58.17 4.67
CA PHE A 12 -40.48 56.82 4.40
C PHE A 12 -39.32 55.82 4.59
N LEU A 13 -39.47 54.88 5.53
CA LEU A 13 -38.50 53.83 5.82
C LEU A 13 -38.57 52.75 4.72
N MET A 14 -37.75 52.85 3.66
CA MET A 14 -37.56 51.76 2.70
C MET A 14 -36.61 50.71 3.30
N LEU A 15 -37.18 49.70 3.96
CA LEU A 15 -36.49 48.45 4.24
C LEU A 15 -36.32 47.70 2.91
N THR A 16 -35.17 47.82 2.25
CA THR A 16 -34.79 46.92 1.17
C THR A 16 -34.48 45.55 1.77
N PHE A 17 -35.48 44.66 1.75
CA PHE A 17 -35.26 43.21 1.84
C PHE A 17 -34.40 42.79 0.64
N LEU A 18 -33.09 42.75 0.81
CA LEU A 18 -32.22 41.89 0.01
C LEU A 18 -32.54 40.45 0.42
N LEU A 19 -33.61 39.90 -0.18
CA LEU A 19 -33.76 38.45 -0.27
C LEU A 19 -32.47 37.90 -0.88
N PRO A 20 -31.77 36.96 -0.23
CA PRO A 20 -30.76 36.20 -0.94
C PRO A 20 -31.53 35.50 -2.05
N VAL A 21 -31.25 35.85 -3.31
CA VAL A 21 -31.60 35.00 -4.45
C VAL A 21 -30.77 33.74 -4.26
N SER A 22 -31.32 32.82 -3.48
CA SER A 22 -30.89 31.45 -3.42
C SER A 22 -30.85 30.96 -4.86
N GLY A 23 -29.67 30.54 -5.32
CA GLY A 23 -29.46 30.01 -6.66
C GLY A 23 -30.23 28.71 -6.88
N PHE A 24 -31.55 28.80 -7.01
CA PHE A 24 -32.41 27.72 -7.41
C PHE A 24 -32.24 27.53 -8.92
N GLY A 25 -31.58 26.42 -9.30
CA GLY A 25 -31.70 25.91 -10.67
C GLY A 25 -30.44 25.39 -11.35
N LYS A 26 -29.25 25.56 -10.76
CA LYS A 26 -28.00 25.13 -11.39
C LYS A 26 -27.40 23.89 -10.72
N GLY A 27 -27.01 22.90 -11.53
CA GLY A 27 -26.28 21.73 -11.06
C GLY A 27 -24.82 22.05 -10.75
N ASP A 28 -24.17 21.22 -9.94
CA ASP A 28 -22.72 21.28 -9.77
C ASP A 28 -22.06 20.91 -11.11
N PRO A 29 -21.17 21.75 -11.67
CA PRO A 29 -20.46 21.44 -12.92
C PRO A 29 -19.67 20.13 -12.88
N GLY A 30 -19.39 19.62 -11.67
CA GLY A 30 -18.77 18.33 -11.43
C GLY A 30 -19.54 17.15 -12.02
N PHE A 31 -20.85 17.26 -12.29
CA PHE A 31 -21.60 16.24 -13.03
C PHE A 31 -21.16 16.10 -14.49
N ASN A 32 -20.60 17.15 -15.09
CA ASN A 32 -20.29 17.16 -16.51
C ASN A 32 -19.24 16.11 -16.88
N GLY A 33 -19.46 15.46 -18.03
CA GLY A 33 -18.55 14.50 -18.63
C GLY A 33 -19.08 13.06 -18.63
N LYS A 34 -18.16 12.12 -18.85
CA LYS A 34 -18.46 10.69 -19.01
C LYS A 34 -18.21 9.93 -17.73
N TRP A 35 -19.16 9.06 -17.39
CA TRP A 35 -19.19 8.23 -16.20
C TRP A 35 -19.40 6.77 -16.60
N THR A 36 -18.74 5.86 -15.90
CA THR A 36 -18.78 4.42 -16.12
C THR A 36 -19.07 3.70 -14.82
N LEU A 37 -19.93 2.68 -14.89
CA LEU A 37 -20.31 1.83 -13.77
C LEU A 37 -19.09 1.23 -13.06
N ILE A 38 -19.16 1.18 -11.73
CA ILE A 38 -18.34 0.31 -10.87
C ILE A 38 -19.20 -0.92 -10.58
N PRO A 39 -18.99 -2.06 -11.27
CA PRO A 39 -19.90 -3.21 -11.18
C PRO A 39 -20.02 -3.76 -9.76
N ASP A 40 -18.89 -3.85 -9.04
CA ASP A 40 -18.84 -4.45 -7.70
C ASP A 40 -19.55 -3.62 -6.62
N LYS A 41 -19.91 -2.36 -6.91
CA LYS A 41 -20.63 -1.46 -6.00
C LYS A 41 -22.08 -1.20 -6.43
N SER A 42 -22.54 -1.89 -7.47
CA SER A 42 -23.81 -1.61 -8.13
C SER A 42 -24.74 -2.82 -8.08
N SER A 43 -26.03 -2.57 -8.15
CA SER A 43 -27.05 -3.59 -8.39
C SER A 43 -26.77 -4.34 -9.69
N GLU A 44 -27.21 -5.59 -9.74
CA GLU A 44 -27.14 -6.42 -10.95
C GLU A 44 -27.82 -5.70 -12.13
N ILE A 45 -27.17 -5.73 -13.30
CA ILE A 45 -27.57 -4.98 -14.50
C ILE A 45 -27.86 -5.92 -15.69
N SER A 46 -28.35 -7.10 -15.35
CA SER A 46 -28.84 -8.17 -16.21
C SER A 46 -27.94 -8.43 -17.41
N LEU A 47 -28.51 -8.46 -18.63
CA LEU A 47 -27.78 -8.73 -19.87
C LEU A 47 -26.83 -7.62 -20.29
N PHE A 48 -26.96 -6.40 -19.75
CA PHE A 48 -26.17 -5.26 -20.20
C PHE A 48 -24.76 -5.27 -19.62
N LYS A 49 -24.57 -5.80 -18.40
CA LYS A 49 -23.28 -5.89 -17.67
C LYS A 49 -22.50 -4.59 -17.45
N SER A 50 -22.93 -3.47 -18.04
CA SER A 50 -22.28 -2.16 -17.96
C SER A 50 -23.29 -1.04 -18.17
N LEU A 51 -23.01 0.11 -17.56
CA LEU A 51 -23.72 1.37 -17.74
C LEU A 51 -22.70 2.49 -17.90
N SER A 52 -22.94 3.38 -18.84
CA SER A 52 -22.25 4.67 -18.90
C SER A 52 -23.26 5.81 -18.98
N LEU A 53 -22.92 6.92 -18.33
CA LEU A 53 -23.65 8.17 -18.40
C LEU A 53 -22.75 9.22 -19.04
N GLU A 54 -23.30 10.06 -19.91
CA GLU A 54 -22.67 11.29 -20.33
C GLU A 54 -23.61 12.44 -20.00
N ILE A 55 -23.18 13.32 -19.09
CA ILE A 55 -24.01 14.38 -18.54
C ILE A 55 -23.45 15.72 -19.00
N HIS A 56 -24.35 16.59 -19.48
CA HIS A 56 -24.06 17.96 -19.87
C HIS A 56 -25.08 18.90 -19.22
N GLU A 57 -24.61 19.73 -18.30
CA GLU A 57 -25.35 20.75 -17.58
C GLU A 57 -25.31 22.08 -18.33
N SER A 58 -26.42 22.81 -18.29
CA SER A 58 -26.59 24.14 -18.86
C SER A 58 -27.42 24.99 -17.90
N ARG A 59 -27.41 26.32 -18.08
CA ARG A 59 -28.10 27.25 -17.16
C ARG A 59 -29.56 26.90 -16.84
N SER A 60 -30.28 26.30 -17.77
CA SER A 60 -31.72 26.01 -17.65
C SER A 60 -32.09 24.54 -17.85
N GLY A 61 -31.11 23.64 -17.89
CA GLY A 61 -31.39 22.25 -18.22
C GLY A 61 -30.21 21.31 -18.14
N VAL A 62 -30.49 20.03 -18.28
CA VAL A 62 -29.52 18.94 -18.25
C VAL A 62 -29.78 17.98 -19.40
N LYS A 63 -28.71 17.55 -20.06
CA LYS A 63 -28.72 16.45 -21.02
C LYS A 63 -28.04 15.25 -20.40
N ILE A 64 -28.74 14.11 -20.37
CA ILE A 64 -28.22 12.84 -19.86
C ILE A 64 -28.30 11.83 -20.99
N ILE A 65 -27.14 11.34 -21.44
CA ILE A 65 -27.04 10.23 -22.38
C ILE A 65 -26.74 8.99 -21.56
N GLN A 66 -27.63 7.99 -21.62
CA GLN A 66 -27.44 6.71 -20.96
C GLN A 66 -27.11 5.66 -22.01
N LYS A 67 -26.10 4.83 -21.75
CA LYS A 67 -25.79 3.67 -22.57
C LYS A 67 -25.60 2.45 -21.67
N TRP A 68 -26.51 1.51 -21.83
CA TRP A 68 -26.56 0.24 -21.15
C TRP A 68 -25.97 -0.81 -22.08
N GLY A 69 -24.89 -1.47 -21.66
CA GLY A 69 -24.29 -2.56 -22.41
C GLY A 69 -23.47 -2.18 -23.66
N GLY A 70 -22.83 -3.21 -24.21
CA GLY A 70 -21.97 -3.13 -25.39
C GLY A 70 -22.59 -3.80 -26.61
N ARG A 71 -22.49 -5.14 -26.70
CA ARG A 71 -23.03 -5.94 -27.82
C ARG A 71 -24.57 -6.03 -27.78
N ARG A 72 -25.12 -6.38 -26.62
CA ARG A 72 -26.54 -6.16 -26.31
C ARG A 72 -26.60 -4.80 -25.63
N PHE A 73 -27.32 -3.87 -26.21
CA PHE A 73 -27.34 -2.51 -25.70
C PHE A 73 -28.70 -1.85 -25.75
N PHE A 74 -28.88 -0.89 -24.86
CA PHE A 74 -29.95 0.09 -24.90
C PHE A 74 -29.31 1.45 -24.68
N ALA A 75 -29.73 2.45 -25.46
CA ALA A 75 -29.25 3.80 -25.32
C ALA A 75 -30.44 4.75 -25.31
N ASP A 76 -30.35 5.76 -24.47
CA ASP A 76 -31.35 6.81 -24.40
C ASP A 76 -30.69 8.17 -24.16
N THR A 77 -31.41 9.23 -24.53
CA THR A 77 -30.95 10.61 -24.35
C THR A 77 -32.11 11.45 -23.85
N LEU A 78 -31.97 11.89 -22.61
CA LEU A 78 -32.89 12.81 -21.95
C LEU A 78 -32.34 14.22 -22.10
N VAL A 79 -33.17 15.14 -22.60
CA VAL A 79 -32.89 16.58 -22.62
C VAL A 79 -33.99 17.24 -21.81
N LEU A 80 -33.65 17.68 -20.60
CA LEU A 80 -34.62 18.09 -19.59
C LEU A 80 -34.40 19.54 -19.20
N LYS A 81 -35.47 20.34 -19.21
CA LYS A 81 -35.51 21.62 -18.50
C LYS A 81 -35.54 21.32 -16.99
N THR A 82 -34.69 22.03 -16.25
CA THR A 82 -34.58 21.88 -14.79
C THR A 82 -35.45 22.92 -14.07
N GLY A 83 -35.51 22.85 -12.74
CA GLY A 83 -36.32 23.77 -11.93
C GLY A 83 -37.77 23.30 -11.77
N GLY A 84 -38.03 21.99 -11.91
CA GLY A 84 -39.36 21.40 -11.68
C GLY A 84 -40.32 21.49 -12.86
N ALA A 85 -39.87 22.01 -14.02
CA ALA A 85 -40.66 21.99 -15.25
C ALA A 85 -41.03 20.56 -15.67
N VAL A 86 -42.25 20.37 -16.16
CA VAL A 86 -42.70 19.08 -16.69
C VAL A 86 -42.14 18.90 -18.10
N ASN A 87 -41.26 17.91 -18.27
CA ASN A 87 -40.69 17.52 -19.56
C ASN A 87 -41.52 16.38 -20.16
N GLN A 88 -41.89 16.50 -21.43
CA GLN A 88 -42.63 15.48 -22.16
C GLN A 88 -41.67 14.72 -23.07
N ILE A 89 -41.32 13.49 -22.71
CA ILE A 89 -40.34 12.67 -23.43
C ILE A 89 -41.07 11.56 -24.19
N ARG A 90 -40.73 11.36 -25.47
CA ARG A 90 -41.34 10.32 -26.29
C ARG A 90 -40.58 9.02 -26.10
N VAL A 91 -41.29 7.95 -25.74
CA VAL A 91 -40.72 6.60 -25.60
C VAL A 91 -40.29 6.07 -26.97
N LYS A 92 -39.01 5.76 -27.14
CA LYS A 92 -38.41 5.32 -28.43
C LYS A 92 -38.19 3.82 -28.54
N SER A 93 -38.21 3.11 -27.41
CA SER A 93 -37.88 1.69 -27.33
C SER A 93 -38.82 1.01 -26.34
N ARG A 94 -39.08 -0.28 -26.58
CA ARG A 94 -39.85 -1.14 -25.66
C ARG A 94 -39.06 -1.59 -24.44
N VAL A 95 -37.73 -1.40 -24.46
CA VAL A 95 -36.81 -1.93 -23.43
C VAL A 95 -37.07 -1.23 -22.10
N PHE A 96 -37.21 -2.03 -21.04
CA PHE A 96 -37.22 -1.56 -19.66
C PHE A 96 -35.84 -1.85 -19.02
N PRO A 97 -34.91 -0.87 -19.03
CA PRO A 97 -33.48 -1.17 -18.95
C PRO A 97 -33.00 -1.64 -17.57
N THR A 98 -33.71 -1.27 -16.51
CA THR A 98 -33.37 -1.66 -15.14
C THR A 98 -33.74 -3.11 -14.82
N ASP A 99 -34.60 -3.74 -15.63
CA ASP A 99 -35.03 -5.12 -15.41
C ASP A 99 -35.57 -5.75 -16.72
N VAL A 100 -34.67 -6.27 -17.54
CA VAL A 100 -35.00 -6.79 -18.88
C VAL A 100 -35.61 -8.19 -18.88
N PHE A 101 -35.69 -8.84 -17.71
CA PHE A 101 -36.26 -10.19 -17.58
C PHE A 101 -37.69 -10.18 -17.03
N MET A 102 -38.21 -9.03 -16.62
CA MET A 102 -39.63 -8.88 -16.35
C MET A 102 -40.43 -8.88 -17.67
N GLY A 103 -41.62 -9.48 -17.65
CA GLY A 103 -42.58 -9.48 -18.77
C GLY A 103 -43.24 -8.12 -19.01
N LEU A 104 -42.44 -7.06 -19.08
CA LEU A 104 -42.86 -5.66 -19.18
C LEU A 104 -42.33 -5.05 -20.48
N SER A 105 -43.10 -4.11 -21.03
CA SER A 105 -42.71 -3.34 -22.22
C SER A 105 -43.03 -1.87 -22.03
N MET A 106 -42.06 -1.00 -22.32
CA MET A 106 -42.32 0.43 -22.46
C MET A 106 -43.26 0.67 -23.66
N LEU A 107 -44.17 1.64 -23.56
CA LEU A 107 -45.15 1.96 -24.61
C LEU A 107 -44.56 2.89 -25.69
N VAL A 108 -43.97 2.29 -26.72
CA VAL A 108 -43.33 3.04 -27.83
C VAL A 108 -44.29 4.06 -28.45
N GLY A 109 -43.82 5.29 -28.61
CA GLY A 109 -44.56 6.40 -29.20
C GLY A 109 -45.42 7.19 -28.22
N LYS A 110 -45.72 6.67 -27.02
CA LYS A 110 -46.37 7.45 -25.94
C LYS A 110 -45.39 8.45 -25.33
N LYS A 111 -45.94 9.44 -24.61
CA LYS A 111 -45.17 10.43 -23.88
C LYS A 111 -45.14 10.07 -22.40
N GLU A 112 -43.97 10.09 -21.81
CA GLU A 112 -43.77 10.08 -20.36
C GLU A 112 -43.51 11.51 -19.86
N GLN A 113 -43.79 11.72 -18.57
CA GLN A 113 -43.59 13.00 -17.92
C GLN A 113 -42.44 12.91 -16.94
N ILE A 114 -41.47 13.81 -17.06
CA ILE A 114 -40.31 13.87 -16.16
C ILE A 114 -40.18 15.28 -15.59
N LYS A 115 -40.25 15.43 -14.27
CA LYS A 115 -39.84 16.65 -13.57
C LYS A 115 -38.39 16.51 -13.11
N ALA A 116 -37.54 17.45 -13.48
CA ALA A 116 -36.13 17.46 -13.10
C ALA A 116 -35.82 18.61 -12.14
N THR A 117 -35.26 18.29 -10.97
CA THR A 117 -34.89 19.26 -9.93
C THR A 117 -33.45 19.08 -9.48
N TRP A 118 -32.78 20.20 -9.24
CA TRP A 118 -31.49 20.23 -8.57
C TRP A 118 -31.72 20.50 -7.08
N GLU A 119 -31.18 19.62 -6.25
CA GLU A 119 -31.27 19.66 -4.79
C GLU A 119 -29.86 19.70 -4.19
N ASN A 120 -29.77 19.96 -2.87
CA ASN A 120 -28.51 19.98 -2.12
C ASN A 120 -27.43 20.84 -2.80
N HIS A 121 -27.75 22.11 -3.07
CA HIS A 121 -26.87 23.05 -3.74
C HIS A 121 -26.34 22.56 -5.11
N GLY A 122 -27.19 21.84 -5.87
CA GLY A 122 -26.85 21.34 -7.20
C GLY A 122 -26.13 19.99 -7.22
N ARG A 123 -25.92 19.37 -6.07
CA ARG A 123 -25.21 18.09 -5.97
C ARG A 123 -26.08 16.85 -6.15
N VAL A 124 -27.40 17.04 -6.09
CA VAL A 124 -28.38 15.98 -6.32
C VAL A 124 -29.25 16.38 -7.51
N LEU A 125 -29.27 15.56 -8.55
CA LEU A 125 -30.25 15.65 -9.63
C LEU A 125 -31.35 14.63 -9.35
N LYS A 126 -32.55 15.11 -9.05
CA LYS A 126 -33.73 14.28 -8.85
C LYS A 126 -34.61 14.37 -10.09
N LEU A 127 -35.00 13.21 -10.64
CA LEU A 127 -35.96 13.09 -11.72
C LEU A 127 -37.19 12.33 -11.22
N GLU A 128 -38.36 12.97 -11.24
CA GLU A 128 -39.64 12.35 -10.93
C GLU A 128 -40.36 12.02 -12.23
N GLU A 129 -40.45 10.74 -12.54
CA GLU A 129 -40.97 10.20 -13.78
C GLU A 129 -42.35 9.57 -13.55
N SER A 130 -43.27 9.80 -14.49
CA SER A 130 -44.60 9.18 -14.54
C SER A 130 -44.89 8.68 -15.96
N TYR A 131 -45.17 7.39 -16.07
CA TYR A 131 -45.30 6.68 -17.35
C TYR A 131 -46.21 5.45 -17.19
N SER A 132 -46.48 4.77 -18.30
CA SER A 132 -47.24 3.51 -18.30
C SER A 132 -46.42 2.39 -18.93
N LEU A 133 -46.53 1.20 -18.35
CA LEU A 133 -45.95 -0.03 -18.86
C LEU A 133 -47.04 -0.95 -19.41
N LEU A 134 -46.70 -1.71 -20.45
CA LEU A 134 -47.51 -2.83 -20.90
C LEU A 134 -47.07 -4.09 -20.16
N SER A 135 -48.03 -4.76 -19.52
CA SER A 135 -47.90 -6.07 -18.89
C SER A 135 -48.84 -7.08 -19.57
N SER A 136 -48.86 -8.33 -19.09
CA SER A 136 -49.85 -9.34 -19.54
C SER A 136 -51.30 -8.94 -19.29
N GLN A 137 -51.56 -7.99 -18.39
CA GLN A 137 -52.89 -7.50 -18.04
C GLN A 137 -53.21 -6.13 -18.66
N GLY A 138 -52.42 -5.68 -19.65
CA GLY A 138 -52.62 -4.39 -20.31
C GLY A 138 -51.75 -3.28 -19.72
N GLN A 139 -52.22 -2.03 -19.80
CA GLN A 139 -51.44 -0.86 -19.42
C GLN A 139 -51.57 -0.57 -17.93
N SER A 140 -50.44 -0.41 -17.24
CA SER A 140 -50.40 -0.06 -15.81
C SER A 140 -49.61 1.24 -15.62
N PRO A 141 -50.16 2.24 -14.91
CA PRO A 141 -49.44 3.45 -14.56
C PRO A 141 -48.35 3.14 -13.52
N ILE A 142 -47.20 3.78 -13.66
CA ILE A 142 -46.06 3.64 -12.77
C ILE A 142 -45.40 5.00 -12.57
N SER A 143 -44.81 5.21 -11.40
CA SER A 143 -43.92 6.33 -11.16
C SER A 143 -42.56 5.86 -10.66
N ALA A 144 -41.52 6.59 -11.04
CA ALA A 144 -40.17 6.35 -10.61
C ALA A 144 -39.51 7.66 -10.16
N THR A 145 -38.68 7.59 -9.13
CA THR A 145 -37.79 8.67 -8.71
C THR A 145 -36.36 8.22 -8.93
N HIS A 146 -35.66 8.93 -9.82
CA HIS A 146 -34.24 8.75 -10.11
C HIS A 146 -33.45 9.80 -9.35
N ILE A 147 -32.43 9.39 -8.62
CA ILE A 147 -31.57 10.30 -7.85
C ILE A 147 -30.14 10.09 -8.31
N TYR A 148 -29.53 11.11 -8.90
CA TYR A 148 -28.10 11.13 -9.20
C TYR A 148 -27.42 12.05 -8.19
N GLU A 149 -26.59 11.49 -7.32
CA GLU A 149 -25.88 12.22 -6.29
C GLU A 149 -24.37 12.21 -6.59
N LEU A 150 -23.78 13.40 -6.73
CA LEU A 150 -22.34 13.58 -6.91
C LEU A 150 -21.63 13.49 -5.55
N SER A 151 -20.58 12.67 -5.46
CA SER A 151 -19.76 12.53 -4.26
C SER A 151 -19.02 13.82 -3.89
N ASN A 152 -18.62 13.95 -2.62
CA ASN A 152 -17.91 15.14 -2.12
C ASN A 152 -16.60 15.40 -2.87
N ASP A 153 -15.87 14.33 -3.20
CA ASP A 153 -14.63 14.36 -3.97
C ASP A 153 -14.84 14.51 -5.49
N LYS A 154 -16.10 14.52 -5.95
CA LYS A 154 -16.50 14.58 -7.36
C LYS A 154 -15.91 13.44 -8.22
N GLU A 155 -15.51 12.34 -7.59
CA GLU A 155 -14.97 11.14 -8.25
C GLU A 155 -16.06 10.14 -8.65
N THR A 156 -17.20 10.13 -7.98
CA THR A 156 -18.30 9.19 -8.23
C THR A 156 -19.69 9.84 -8.28
N ILE A 157 -20.62 9.15 -8.96
CA ILE A 157 -22.06 9.41 -8.91
C ILE A 157 -22.74 8.17 -8.34
N ASN A 158 -23.52 8.36 -7.27
CA ASN A 158 -24.49 7.36 -6.82
C ASN A 158 -25.81 7.61 -7.54
N TYR A 159 -26.22 6.67 -8.38
CA TYR A 159 -27.47 6.72 -9.12
C TYR A 159 -28.45 5.71 -8.51
N THR A 160 -29.51 6.18 -7.83
CA THR A 160 -30.54 5.33 -7.24
C THR A 160 -31.89 5.51 -7.92
N ILE A 161 -32.70 4.45 -7.91
CA ILE A 161 -34.03 4.42 -8.50
C ILE A 161 -35.03 3.84 -7.51
N LYS A 162 -36.05 4.62 -7.18
CA LYS A 162 -37.22 4.18 -6.40
C LYS A 162 -38.42 4.09 -7.31
N ARG A 163 -39.09 2.94 -7.35
CA ARG A 163 -40.28 2.71 -8.20
C ARG A 163 -41.49 2.46 -7.33
N SER A 164 -42.64 3.03 -7.70
CA SER A 164 -43.90 2.88 -6.94
C SER A 164 -44.35 1.43 -6.80
N THR A 165 -43.97 0.57 -7.74
CA THR A 165 -44.35 -0.85 -7.78
C THR A 165 -43.34 -1.80 -7.11
N ARG A 166 -42.26 -1.27 -6.51
CA ARG A 166 -41.25 -2.08 -5.81
C ARG A 166 -41.26 -1.74 -4.33
N GLU A 167 -42.06 -2.49 -3.58
CA GLU A 167 -42.31 -2.24 -2.15
C GLU A 167 -41.20 -2.76 -1.23
N THR A 168 -40.56 -3.88 -1.61
CA THR A 168 -39.56 -4.57 -0.79
C THR A 168 -38.27 -4.88 -1.55
N GLY A 169 -37.23 -5.26 -0.81
CA GLY A 169 -35.92 -5.65 -1.33
C GLY A 169 -34.91 -4.50 -1.40
N PRO A 170 -33.70 -4.78 -1.93
CA PRO A 170 -32.65 -3.78 -2.01
C PRO A 170 -33.03 -2.66 -3.00
N GLU A 171 -32.60 -1.44 -2.67
CA GLU A 171 -32.66 -0.28 -3.56
C GLU A 171 -31.91 -0.58 -4.87
N ILE A 172 -32.45 -0.11 -6.00
CA ILE A 172 -31.75 -0.16 -7.28
C ILE A 172 -30.72 0.96 -7.25
N LYS A 173 -29.43 0.59 -7.20
CA LYS A 173 -28.33 1.53 -7.04
C LYS A 173 -27.21 1.20 -8.01
N TYR A 174 -26.76 2.20 -8.76
CA TYR A 174 -25.60 2.13 -9.63
C TYR A 174 -24.58 3.15 -9.17
N VAL A 175 -23.35 2.72 -8.89
CA VAL A 175 -22.25 3.63 -8.56
C VAL A 175 -21.40 3.78 -9.81
N LEU A 176 -21.21 5.01 -10.26
CA LEU A 176 -20.39 5.32 -11.42
C LEU A 176 -19.19 6.16 -11.02
N LYS A 177 -18.08 6.01 -11.73
CA LYS A 177 -16.89 6.86 -11.64
C LYS A 177 -16.60 7.51 -12.98
N ARG A 178 -15.74 8.52 -13.01
CA ARG A 178 -15.31 9.12 -14.29
C ARG A 178 -14.71 8.08 -15.22
N ALA A 179 -15.04 8.16 -16.51
CA ALA A 179 -14.50 7.24 -17.51
C ALA A 179 -12.97 7.29 -17.54
N GLY A 180 -12.30 6.13 -17.50
CA GLY A 180 -10.84 6.01 -17.48
C GLY A 180 -10.19 6.25 -16.12
N PHE A 181 -10.93 6.73 -15.13
CA PHE A 181 -10.41 6.98 -13.79
C PHE A 181 -10.22 5.67 -13.02
N ARG A 182 -8.99 5.41 -12.56
CA ARG A 182 -8.62 4.18 -11.82
C ARG A 182 -9.06 2.89 -12.53
N ASP A 183 -9.00 2.90 -13.86
CA ASP A 183 -9.10 1.70 -14.68
C ASP A 183 -7.71 1.08 -14.82
N ALA A 184 -7.60 -0.18 -14.42
CA ALA A 184 -6.37 -0.93 -14.39
C ALA A 184 -6.59 -2.39 -14.82
N TYR A 185 -5.50 -3.12 -14.93
CA TYR A 185 -5.45 -4.52 -15.26
C TYR A 185 -4.81 -5.29 -14.13
N PHE A 186 -5.18 -6.55 -14.01
CA PHE A 186 -4.51 -7.47 -13.11
C PHE A 186 -4.22 -8.80 -13.78
N MET A 187 -3.22 -9.49 -13.26
CA MET A 187 -2.89 -10.84 -13.67
C MET A 187 -2.48 -11.66 -12.45
N LYS A 188 -2.81 -12.95 -12.48
CA LYS A 188 -2.42 -13.91 -11.45
C LYS A 188 -1.11 -14.55 -11.89
N LEU A 189 -0.08 -14.39 -11.06
CA LEU A 189 1.22 -15.02 -11.30
C LEU A 189 1.17 -16.48 -10.84
N LYS A 190 1.88 -17.34 -11.57
CA LYS A 190 2.01 -18.77 -11.25
C LYS A 190 3.18 -19.00 -10.30
N ASP A 191 3.15 -20.12 -9.58
CA ASP A 191 4.32 -20.57 -8.82
C ASP A 191 5.37 -21.20 -9.77
N ASN A 192 6.44 -21.75 -9.20
CA ASN A 192 7.62 -22.30 -9.88
C ASN A 192 8.55 -21.22 -10.47
N TRP A 193 9.29 -20.57 -9.58
CA TRP A 193 10.21 -19.46 -9.89
C TRP A 193 11.61 -19.92 -10.34
N MET A 194 11.72 -21.14 -10.87
CA MET A 194 12.97 -21.70 -11.39
C MET A 194 13.26 -21.19 -12.81
N ILE A 195 14.55 -21.04 -13.16
CA ILE A 195 15.05 -20.62 -14.49
C ILE A 195 14.52 -21.52 -15.61
N ASP A 196 14.47 -22.84 -15.38
CA ASP A 196 13.91 -23.86 -16.26
C ASP A 196 12.39 -24.05 -16.08
N GLY A 197 11.81 -23.36 -15.08
CA GLY A 197 10.39 -23.36 -14.75
C GLY A 197 9.64 -22.16 -15.34
N LYS A 198 8.90 -21.43 -14.50
CA LYS A 198 8.09 -20.27 -14.92
C LYS A 198 8.81 -18.93 -14.78
N LEU A 199 10.04 -18.90 -14.25
CA LEU A 199 10.79 -17.64 -14.14
C LEU A 199 10.88 -16.86 -15.47
N PRO A 200 11.08 -17.47 -16.66
CA PRO A 200 11.14 -16.69 -17.89
C PRO A 200 9.88 -15.87 -18.18
N GLU A 201 8.70 -16.49 -18.11
CA GLU A 201 7.41 -15.80 -18.27
C GLU A 201 7.22 -14.74 -17.18
N GLN A 202 7.63 -15.03 -15.94
CA GLN A 202 7.46 -14.11 -14.81
C GLN A 202 8.39 -12.91 -14.88
N ALA A 203 9.65 -13.09 -15.28
CA ALA A 203 10.60 -12.01 -15.49
C ALA A 203 10.13 -11.06 -16.59
N PHE A 204 9.58 -11.63 -17.68
CA PHE A 204 8.91 -10.84 -18.71
C PHE A 204 7.75 -10.03 -18.12
N LEU A 205 6.83 -10.66 -17.40
CA LEU A 205 5.65 -9.99 -16.84
C LEU A 205 6.02 -8.89 -15.82
N ILE A 206 7.00 -9.14 -14.95
CA ILE A 206 7.49 -8.15 -13.97
C ILE A 206 8.18 -6.99 -14.68
N SER A 207 8.97 -7.25 -15.73
CA SER A 207 9.54 -6.16 -16.53
C SER A 207 8.47 -5.32 -17.21
N LEU A 208 7.47 -5.97 -17.80
CA LEU A 208 6.32 -5.30 -18.40
C LEU A 208 5.53 -4.49 -17.37
N GLN A 209 5.42 -4.94 -16.12
CA GLN A 209 4.76 -4.19 -15.05
C GLN A 209 5.46 -2.86 -14.77
N GLY A 210 6.79 -2.86 -14.66
CA GLY A 210 7.56 -1.63 -14.49
C GLY A 210 7.29 -0.62 -15.60
N LEU A 211 7.23 -1.08 -16.85
CA LEU A 211 6.96 -0.25 -18.03
C LEU A 211 5.49 0.21 -18.13
N ALA A 212 4.54 -0.72 -17.93
CA ALA A 212 3.10 -0.44 -17.98
C ALA A 212 2.70 0.62 -16.93
N ASN A 213 3.41 0.65 -15.80
CA ASN A 213 3.18 1.60 -14.72
C ASN A 213 3.97 2.91 -14.87
N ALA A 214 4.76 3.12 -15.93
CA ALA A 214 5.65 4.28 -16.03
C ALA A 214 4.96 5.65 -15.92
N LYS A 215 3.70 5.77 -16.36
CA LYS A 215 2.92 7.02 -16.34
C LYS A 215 1.79 7.02 -15.32
N SER A 216 1.26 5.86 -14.98
CA SER A 216 0.11 5.70 -14.09
C SER A 216 -0.02 4.24 -13.63
N PRO A 217 -0.62 3.94 -12.46
CA PRO A 217 -0.77 2.58 -11.96
C PRO A 217 -1.81 1.79 -12.78
N LYS A 218 -1.33 0.93 -13.69
CA LYS A 218 -2.14 0.22 -14.69
C LYS A 218 -2.05 -1.30 -14.63
N LEU A 219 -0.98 -1.88 -14.11
CA LEU A 219 -0.81 -3.33 -14.01
C LEU A 219 -0.45 -3.74 -12.58
N TYR A 220 -1.31 -4.58 -11.99
CA TYR A 220 -1.14 -5.14 -10.65
C TYR A 220 -1.11 -6.67 -10.71
N PHE A 221 -0.27 -7.30 -9.90
CA PHE A 221 -0.15 -8.74 -9.86
C PHE A 221 -0.68 -9.34 -8.55
N LEU A 222 -1.45 -10.41 -8.69
CA LEU A 222 -1.80 -11.30 -7.59
C LEU A 222 -0.77 -12.43 -7.58
N TYR A 223 0.05 -12.47 -6.53
CA TYR A 223 1.09 -13.47 -6.35
C TYR A 223 0.49 -14.77 -5.75
N PRO A 224 1.13 -15.93 -5.95
CA PRO A 224 0.68 -17.19 -5.38
C PRO A 224 0.71 -17.15 -3.85
N LYS A 225 -0.07 -18.02 -3.19
CA LYS A 225 -0.18 -18.08 -1.72
C LYS A 225 1.16 -18.40 -1.01
N THR A 226 2.10 -19.00 -1.75
CA THR A 226 3.47 -19.34 -1.33
C THR A 226 4.43 -18.15 -1.38
N TRP A 227 4.00 -17.00 -1.91
CA TRP A 227 4.77 -15.77 -1.89
C TRP A 227 4.81 -15.16 -0.49
N GLU A 228 5.94 -14.57 -0.12
CA GLU A 228 6.23 -14.10 1.23
C GLU A 228 5.27 -12.96 1.66
N PHE A 229 4.94 -12.07 0.71
CA PHE A 229 4.04 -10.95 0.92
C PHE A 229 2.58 -11.34 0.69
N THR A 230 1.92 -11.82 1.75
CA THR A 230 0.55 -12.36 1.67
C THR A 230 -0.53 -11.29 1.45
N TYR A 231 -0.19 -10.00 1.52
CA TYR A 231 -1.15 -8.91 1.41
C TYR A 231 -1.56 -8.55 -0.03
N THR A 232 -0.97 -9.15 -1.07
CA THR A 232 -1.25 -8.71 -2.45
C THR A 232 -2.74 -8.79 -2.80
N SER A 233 -3.43 -9.84 -2.33
CA SER A 233 -4.86 -10.06 -2.54
C SER A 233 -5.76 -9.12 -1.70
N PRO A 234 -5.57 -8.98 -0.38
CA PRO A 234 -6.38 -8.04 0.39
C PRO A 234 -6.13 -6.57 0.03
N VAL A 235 -4.90 -6.17 -0.33
CA VAL A 235 -4.61 -4.81 -0.84
C VAL A 235 -5.30 -4.56 -2.18
N PHE A 236 -5.31 -5.56 -3.07
CA PHE A 236 -6.07 -5.49 -4.32
C PHE A 236 -7.57 -5.25 -4.06
N LYS A 237 -8.15 -6.00 -3.11
CA LYS A 237 -9.55 -5.79 -2.68
C LYS A 237 -9.75 -4.40 -2.10
N PHE A 238 -8.82 -3.91 -1.28
CA PHE A 238 -8.89 -2.54 -0.74
C PHE A 238 -8.86 -1.48 -1.84
N TYR A 239 -8.02 -1.63 -2.88
CA TYR A 239 -8.03 -0.71 -4.02
C TYR A 239 -9.36 -0.73 -4.78
N LYS A 240 -10.01 -1.89 -4.93
CA LYS A 240 -11.36 -1.98 -5.52
C LYS A 240 -12.41 -1.30 -4.64
N ASP A 241 -12.44 -1.69 -3.37
CA ASP A 241 -13.55 -1.38 -2.46
C ASP A 241 -13.45 0.04 -1.92
N LYS A 242 -12.25 0.52 -1.57
CA LYS A 242 -12.03 1.86 -1.03
C LYS A 242 -11.70 2.88 -2.11
N TYR A 243 -10.83 2.51 -3.05
CA TYR A 243 -10.30 3.44 -4.07
C TYR A 243 -11.04 3.39 -5.40
N ASN A 244 -12.13 2.64 -5.54
CA ASN A 244 -12.93 2.60 -6.78
C ASN A 244 -12.14 2.11 -8.02
N TYR A 245 -11.08 1.31 -7.82
CA TYR A 245 -10.40 0.69 -8.95
C TYR A 245 -11.32 -0.32 -9.65
N THR A 246 -11.28 -0.31 -10.97
CA THR A 246 -11.91 -1.36 -11.79
C THR A 246 -10.80 -2.09 -12.53
N PHE A 247 -10.68 -3.38 -12.24
CA PHE A 247 -9.63 -4.22 -12.77
C PHE A 247 -10.14 -5.17 -13.86
N LYS A 248 -9.42 -5.25 -14.98
CA LYS A 248 -9.63 -6.24 -16.04
C LYS A 248 -8.57 -7.33 -15.95
N GLU A 249 -8.98 -8.59 -15.96
CA GLU A 249 -8.04 -9.72 -15.88
C GLU A 249 -7.33 -9.93 -17.23
N LEU A 250 -6.00 -10.04 -17.18
CA LEU A 250 -5.16 -10.52 -18.27
C LEU A 250 -4.77 -11.97 -17.96
N LYS A 251 -4.89 -12.85 -18.96
CA LYS A 251 -4.71 -14.29 -18.79
C LYS A 251 -3.40 -14.85 -19.37
N THR A 252 -2.76 -14.12 -20.28
CA THR A 252 -1.55 -14.59 -20.98
C THR A 252 -0.54 -13.45 -21.16
N ALA A 253 0.75 -13.80 -21.25
CA ALA A 253 1.82 -12.85 -21.55
C ALA A 253 1.60 -12.09 -22.85
N ALA A 254 1.11 -12.76 -23.90
CA ALA A 254 0.78 -12.12 -25.18
C ALA A 254 -0.36 -11.10 -25.06
N ALA A 255 -1.40 -11.38 -24.26
CA ALA A 255 -2.48 -10.43 -24.01
C ALA A 255 -1.99 -9.22 -23.19
N ALA A 256 -1.12 -9.45 -22.22
CA ALA A 256 -0.49 -8.38 -21.46
C ALA A 256 0.39 -7.49 -22.35
N LEU A 257 1.25 -8.09 -23.18
CA LEU A 257 2.07 -7.37 -24.15
C LEU A 257 1.23 -6.53 -25.11
N LYS A 258 0.17 -7.13 -25.68
CA LYS A 258 -0.74 -6.43 -26.58
C LYS A 258 -1.41 -5.23 -25.90
N THR A 259 -1.77 -5.37 -24.63
CA THR A 259 -2.43 -4.32 -23.86
C THR A 259 -1.50 -3.14 -23.56
N PHE A 260 -0.21 -3.42 -23.35
CA PHE A 260 0.78 -2.42 -22.92
C PHE A 260 1.88 -2.15 -23.96
N LYS A 261 1.64 -2.51 -25.22
CA LYS A 261 2.63 -2.40 -26.30
C LYS A 261 3.16 -0.97 -26.44
N ASP A 262 2.31 0.03 -26.27
CA ASP A 262 2.68 1.45 -26.43
C ASP A 262 3.64 1.95 -25.33
N GLN A 263 3.84 1.17 -24.26
CA GLN A 263 4.82 1.44 -23.21
C GLN A 263 6.14 0.68 -23.41
N VAL A 264 6.26 -0.13 -24.45
CA VAL A 264 7.43 -0.99 -24.71
C VAL A 264 8.08 -0.60 -26.04
N LYS A 265 9.37 -0.25 -26.00
CA LYS A 265 10.14 0.17 -27.19
C LYS A 265 10.97 -0.95 -27.82
N GLY A 266 11.28 -2.01 -27.06
CA GLY A 266 12.06 -3.13 -27.55
C GLY A 266 12.08 -4.30 -26.57
N TYR A 267 13.01 -5.23 -26.75
CA TYR A 267 13.24 -6.33 -25.82
C TYR A 267 14.73 -6.61 -25.60
N VAL A 268 15.08 -7.12 -24.43
CA VAL A 268 16.42 -7.58 -24.08
C VAL A 268 16.38 -9.08 -23.79
N VAL A 269 17.26 -9.84 -24.45
CA VAL A 269 17.36 -11.29 -24.27
C VAL A 269 18.36 -11.60 -23.15
N TRP A 270 17.92 -12.33 -22.14
CA TRP A 270 18.81 -12.86 -21.09
C TRP A 270 19.19 -14.32 -21.36
N ASP A 271 20.34 -14.73 -20.83
CA ASP A 271 20.88 -16.08 -20.97
C ASP A 271 20.49 -16.93 -19.77
N LYS A 272 19.69 -17.98 -20.01
CA LYS A 272 19.25 -18.92 -18.95
C LYS A 272 20.42 -19.71 -18.33
N SER A 273 21.53 -19.88 -19.05
CA SER A 273 22.73 -20.53 -18.52
C SER A 273 23.55 -19.62 -17.60
N VAL A 274 23.33 -18.30 -17.67
CA VAL A 274 24.01 -17.29 -16.84
C VAL A 274 22.98 -16.44 -16.11
N ARG A 275 22.58 -16.88 -14.91
CA ARG A 275 21.60 -16.19 -14.04
C ARG A 275 21.82 -14.69 -13.95
N THR A 276 23.06 -14.25 -13.80
CA THR A 276 23.46 -12.85 -13.63
C THR A 276 23.09 -11.99 -14.84
N SER A 277 22.99 -12.57 -16.04
CA SER A 277 22.54 -11.87 -17.25
C SER A 277 21.10 -11.34 -17.11
N LEU A 278 20.23 -12.02 -16.35
CA LEU A 278 18.87 -11.56 -16.08
C LEU A 278 18.85 -10.30 -15.20
N ILE A 279 19.72 -10.26 -14.20
CA ILE A 279 19.85 -9.10 -13.31
C ILE A 279 20.34 -7.88 -14.12
N VAL A 280 21.31 -8.08 -15.01
CA VAL A 280 21.76 -7.02 -15.94
C VAL A 280 20.64 -6.64 -16.93
N ALA A 281 19.87 -7.60 -17.43
CA ALA A 281 18.74 -7.34 -18.33
C ALA A 281 17.66 -6.45 -17.68
N PHE A 282 17.41 -6.56 -16.37
CA PHE A 282 16.52 -5.62 -15.67
C PHE A 282 17.04 -4.17 -15.67
N THR A 283 18.37 -3.98 -15.59
CA THR A 283 18.96 -2.63 -15.73
C THR A 283 18.68 -2.08 -17.13
N VAL A 284 18.92 -2.88 -18.17
CA VAL A 284 18.66 -2.49 -19.57
C VAL A 284 17.18 -2.22 -19.81
N SER A 285 16.30 -3.07 -19.24
CA SER A 285 14.85 -2.94 -19.34
C SER A 285 14.36 -1.56 -18.91
N GLY A 286 14.82 -1.07 -17.76
CA GLY A 286 14.49 0.27 -17.28
C GLY A 286 15.12 1.40 -18.10
N LEU A 287 16.31 1.21 -18.66
CA LEU A 287 17.00 2.25 -19.43
C LEU A 287 16.50 2.42 -20.86
N GLU A 288 16.02 1.33 -21.47
CA GLU A 288 15.64 1.28 -22.89
C GLU A 288 14.12 1.12 -23.11
N ASP A 289 13.33 1.16 -22.04
CA ASP A 289 11.89 0.83 -22.05
C ASP A 289 11.61 -0.53 -22.73
N ALA A 290 12.42 -1.53 -22.40
CA ALA A 290 12.43 -2.83 -23.07
C ALA A 290 11.97 -3.96 -22.16
N VAL A 291 11.18 -4.90 -22.67
CA VAL A 291 10.79 -6.10 -21.90
C VAL A 291 11.94 -7.11 -21.85
N VAL A 292 12.10 -7.80 -20.73
CA VAL A 292 13.07 -8.89 -20.58
C VAL A 292 12.47 -10.19 -21.11
N VAL A 293 13.19 -10.91 -21.98
CA VAL A 293 12.71 -12.15 -22.59
C VAL A 293 13.77 -13.25 -22.56
N SER A 294 13.34 -14.50 -22.42
CA SER A 294 14.14 -15.66 -22.80
C SER A 294 14.00 -15.92 -24.30
N GLU A 295 14.87 -16.78 -24.84
CA GLU A 295 14.88 -17.18 -26.26
C GLU A 295 13.52 -17.64 -26.79
N ASP A 296 12.80 -18.46 -26.02
CA ASP A 296 11.49 -19.00 -26.39
C ASP A 296 10.39 -17.94 -26.50
N MET A 297 10.60 -16.75 -25.95
CA MET A 297 9.66 -15.63 -26.00
C MET A 297 9.95 -14.66 -27.15
N ILE A 298 11.09 -14.79 -27.85
CA ILE A 298 11.46 -13.93 -28.99
C ILE A 298 10.37 -13.87 -30.06
N PRO A 299 9.81 -15.01 -30.54
CA PRO A 299 8.77 -14.98 -31.57
C PRO A 299 7.53 -14.18 -31.13
N MET A 300 7.18 -14.18 -29.85
CA MET A 300 6.04 -13.43 -29.32
C MET A 300 6.28 -11.91 -29.38
N VAL A 301 7.48 -11.44 -29.00
CA VAL A 301 7.80 -10.01 -28.98
C VAL A 301 8.09 -9.46 -30.38
N GLU A 302 8.72 -10.24 -31.26
CA GLU A 302 8.93 -9.86 -32.66
C GLU A 302 7.63 -9.80 -33.44
N LYS A 303 6.69 -10.74 -33.20
CA LYS A 303 5.33 -10.65 -33.77
C LYS A 303 4.58 -9.40 -33.28
N ALA A 304 4.91 -8.88 -32.11
CA ALA A 304 4.40 -7.61 -31.62
C ALA A 304 5.12 -6.40 -32.25
N GLY A 305 6.12 -6.59 -33.10
CA GLY A 305 6.87 -5.54 -33.80
C GLY A 305 7.98 -4.90 -32.96
N LEU A 306 8.38 -5.54 -31.85
CA LEU A 306 9.49 -5.07 -31.02
C LEU A 306 10.82 -5.50 -31.62
N LYS A 307 11.85 -4.69 -31.42
CA LYS A 307 13.23 -4.96 -31.87
C LYS A 307 14.13 -5.28 -30.68
N PRO A 308 15.19 -6.09 -30.86
CA PRO A 308 16.15 -6.35 -29.81
C PRO A 308 16.95 -5.08 -29.50
N VAL A 309 17.10 -4.75 -28.22
CA VAL A 309 17.98 -3.66 -27.74
C VAL A 309 19.31 -4.19 -27.20
N ALA A 310 19.31 -5.44 -26.71
CA ALA A 310 20.50 -6.18 -26.31
C ALA A 310 20.20 -7.69 -26.32
N ASP A 311 21.22 -8.49 -26.60
CA ASP A 311 21.18 -9.95 -26.48
C ASP A 311 22.38 -10.41 -25.65
N PHE A 312 22.11 -11.12 -24.56
CA PHE A 312 23.13 -11.61 -23.64
C PHE A 312 23.40 -13.10 -23.74
N ARG A 313 22.74 -13.83 -24.67
CA ARG A 313 23.03 -15.25 -24.91
C ARG A 313 24.50 -15.44 -25.27
N GLY A 314 25.20 -16.32 -24.55
CA GLY A 314 26.62 -16.64 -24.74
C GLY A 314 27.60 -15.52 -24.35
N LYS A 315 27.12 -14.31 -24.05
CA LYS A 315 27.98 -13.12 -23.83
C LYS A 315 28.84 -13.24 -22.57
N PHE A 316 28.28 -13.86 -21.54
CA PHE A 316 28.87 -13.92 -20.20
C PHE A 316 29.29 -15.35 -19.80
N THR A 317 29.29 -16.29 -20.73
CA THR A 317 29.68 -17.68 -20.47
C THR A 317 31.11 -17.74 -19.92
N GLY A 318 31.27 -18.41 -18.79
CA GLY A 318 32.56 -18.56 -18.10
C GLY A 318 33.04 -17.32 -17.31
N GLN A 319 32.28 -16.23 -17.29
CA GLN A 319 32.64 -15.03 -16.51
C GLN A 319 32.13 -15.11 -15.06
N THR A 320 32.86 -14.47 -14.15
CA THR A 320 32.42 -14.30 -12.76
C THR A 320 31.42 -13.15 -12.63
N ASP A 321 30.63 -13.14 -11.55
CA ASP A 321 29.69 -12.04 -11.28
C ASP A 321 30.40 -10.68 -11.20
N ALA A 322 31.59 -10.63 -10.59
CA ALA A 322 32.42 -9.43 -10.59
C ALA A 322 32.72 -8.90 -12.01
N GLN A 323 33.09 -9.78 -12.95
CA GLN A 323 33.37 -9.41 -14.34
C GLN A 323 32.11 -8.90 -15.04
N ILE A 324 30.99 -9.60 -14.88
CA ILE A 324 29.70 -9.25 -15.50
C ILE A 324 29.21 -7.90 -14.97
N TYR A 325 29.23 -7.68 -13.65
CA TYR A 325 28.80 -6.42 -13.05
C TYR A 325 29.78 -5.27 -13.31
N ALA A 326 31.08 -5.53 -13.40
CA ALA A 326 32.05 -4.50 -13.82
C ALA A 326 31.78 -4.04 -15.25
N TRP A 327 31.46 -4.97 -16.16
CA TRP A 327 31.02 -4.66 -17.51
C TRP A 327 29.72 -3.84 -17.48
N ALA A 328 28.69 -4.31 -16.77
CA ALA A 328 27.40 -3.63 -16.69
C ALA A 328 27.52 -2.22 -16.09
N TYR A 329 28.36 -2.05 -15.06
CA TYR A 329 28.68 -0.75 -14.48
C TYR A 329 29.25 0.20 -15.52
N LYS A 330 30.26 -0.23 -16.30
CA LYS A 330 30.87 0.60 -17.35
C LYS A 330 29.86 1.02 -18.41
N GLN A 331 28.95 0.13 -18.81
CA GLN A 331 27.97 0.41 -19.86
C GLN A 331 26.82 1.30 -19.40
N TYR A 332 26.27 1.04 -18.21
CA TYR A 332 24.93 1.51 -17.85
C TYR A 332 24.90 2.44 -16.64
N TRP A 333 25.89 2.36 -15.73
CA TRP A 333 25.82 3.07 -14.45
C TRP A 333 25.63 4.58 -14.59
N SER A 334 26.28 5.22 -15.56
CA SER A 334 26.19 6.67 -15.77
C SER A 334 24.76 7.16 -16.03
N ARG A 335 23.90 6.30 -16.61
CA ARG A 335 22.50 6.59 -16.93
C ARG A 335 21.53 6.16 -15.83
N CYS A 336 21.94 5.27 -14.95
CA CYS A 336 21.10 4.75 -13.87
C CYS A 336 20.82 5.79 -12.79
N ASN A 337 19.68 5.63 -12.13
CA ASN A 337 19.31 6.34 -10.93
C ASN A 337 20.42 6.29 -9.86
N LYS A 338 20.56 7.38 -9.10
CA LYS A 338 21.54 7.52 -8.00
C LYS A 338 20.87 7.65 -6.63
N LYS A 339 19.53 7.57 -6.57
CA LYS A 339 18.70 7.55 -5.36
C LYS A 339 18.17 6.15 -5.02
N PHE A 340 18.15 5.25 -6.00
CA PHE A 340 17.68 3.88 -5.88
C PHE A 340 18.65 2.93 -6.59
N ILE A 341 18.98 1.83 -5.93
CA ILE A 341 19.71 0.69 -6.49
C ILE A 341 19.01 -0.59 -6.04
N ILE A 342 19.01 -1.63 -6.86
CA ILE A 342 18.38 -2.91 -6.54
C ILE A 342 19.45 -3.99 -6.33
N TRP A 343 19.42 -4.64 -5.18
CA TRP A 343 20.13 -5.89 -4.87
C TRP A 343 19.20 -7.08 -5.12
N MET A 344 19.51 -7.90 -6.13
CA MET A 344 18.69 -9.00 -6.62
C MET A 344 19.28 -10.37 -6.24
N GLY A 345 19.69 -10.50 -4.97
CA GLY A 345 20.16 -11.74 -4.38
C GLY A 345 18.99 -12.61 -3.95
N GLY A 346 18.60 -12.51 -2.68
CA GLY A 346 17.50 -13.23 -2.03
C GLY A 346 17.72 -14.74 -1.94
N VAL A 347 17.77 -15.38 -3.10
CA VAL A 347 17.94 -16.82 -3.34
C VAL A 347 19.13 -17.04 -4.28
N ALA A 348 19.63 -18.27 -4.42
CA ALA A 348 20.78 -18.59 -5.29
C ALA A 348 20.47 -19.75 -6.24
N GLY A 349 21.42 -20.09 -7.13
CA GLY A 349 21.27 -21.17 -8.09
C GLY A 349 20.15 -20.92 -9.10
N GLN A 350 19.33 -21.93 -9.35
CA GLN A 350 18.28 -21.90 -10.38
C GLN A 350 16.98 -21.17 -9.96
N LEU A 351 16.83 -20.81 -8.68
CA LEU A 351 15.63 -20.14 -8.17
C LEU A 351 15.85 -18.61 -8.15
N MET A 352 14.90 -17.83 -8.65
CA MET A 352 14.92 -16.37 -8.47
C MET A 352 13.52 -15.80 -8.25
N LYS A 353 13.37 -14.91 -7.26
CA LYS A 353 12.08 -14.27 -6.93
C LYS A 353 12.17 -12.74 -7.06
N PRO A 354 12.10 -12.18 -8.28
CA PRO A 354 12.43 -10.77 -8.54
C PRO A 354 11.23 -9.82 -8.37
N GLY A 355 10.47 -9.94 -7.28
CA GLY A 355 9.27 -9.14 -7.04
C GLY A 355 9.50 -7.63 -7.16
N ILE A 356 10.63 -7.13 -6.66
CA ILE A 356 10.98 -5.69 -6.64
C ILE A 356 11.47 -5.15 -7.99
N ALA A 357 11.65 -6.02 -8.99
CA ALA A 357 12.22 -5.58 -10.27
C ALA A 357 11.31 -4.61 -11.03
N ASP A 358 9.98 -4.67 -10.83
CA ASP A 358 9.04 -3.72 -11.41
C ASP A 358 9.37 -2.28 -11.00
N TRP A 359 9.69 -2.06 -9.72
CA TRP A 359 10.08 -0.76 -9.18
C TRP A 359 11.45 -0.31 -9.68
N GLY A 360 12.43 -1.20 -9.70
CA GLY A 360 13.76 -0.86 -10.20
C GLY A 360 13.73 -0.43 -11.67
N ILE A 361 12.93 -1.12 -12.49
CA ILE A 361 12.68 -0.77 -13.89
C ILE A 361 11.96 0.58 -13.96
N TYR A 362 10.87 0.76 -13.22
CA TYR A 362 10.15 2.05 -13.15
C TYR A 362 11.04 3.23 -12.70
N LYS A 363 12.08 2.98 -11.89
CA LYS A 363 13.01 4.01 -11.41
C LYS A 363 14.30 4.12 -12.20
N HIS A 364 14.48 3.33 -13.27
CA HIS A 364 15.71 3.25 -14.04
C HIS A 364 16.94 2.96 -13.13
N ALA A 365 16.77 2.06 -12.16
CA ALA A 365 17.78 1.70 -11.19
C ALA A 365 18.84 0.77 -11.79
N PHE A 366 20.04 0.77 -11.20
CA PHE A 366 21.02 -0.27 -11.47
C PHE A 366 20.68 -1.51 -10.65
N PHE A 367 20.83 -2.69 -11.23
CA PHE A 367 20.59 -3.98 -10.58
C PHE A 367 21.90 -4.72 -10.40
N THR A 368 22.10 -5.29 -9.21
CA THR A 368 23.30 -6.06 -8.86
C THR A 368 22.98 -7.16 -7.86
N ASP A 369 23.89 -8.10 -7.66
CA ASP A 369 23.87 -9.10 -6.59
C ASP A 369 25.33 -9.40 -6.21
N LEU A 370 26.11 -8.36 -5.94
CA LEU A 370 27.52 -8.52 -5.58
C LEU A 370 27.61 -8.95 -4.11
N SER A 371 28.53 -9.86 -3.82
CA SER A 371 28.90 -10.19 -2.45
C SER A 371 29.41 -8.95 -1.73
N THR A 372 28.90 -8.78 -0.52
CA THR A 372 29.29 -7.72 0.42
C THR A 372 30.12 -8.27 1.58
N LYS A 373 30.54 -9.53 1.49
CA LYS A 373 31.47 -10.15 2.43
C LYS A 373 32.90 -9.69 2.15
N LYS A 374 33.61 -9.21 3.18
CA LYS A 374 34.97 -8.65 3.03
C LYS A 374 36.01 -9.62 2.46
N SER A 375 35.84 -10.93 2.65
CA SER A 375 36.74 -11.95 2.09
C SER A 375 36.66 -12.02 0.56
N ASP A 376 35.54 -11.59 -0.03
CA ASP A 376 35.28 -11.69 -1.46
C ASP A 376 35.77 -10.41 -2.13
N THR A 377 37.09 -10.18 -2.04
CA THR A 377 37.75 -8.89 -2.23
C THR A 377 37.34 -8.15 -3.50
N THR A 378 37.17 -8.86 -4.62
CA THR A 378 36.83 -8.26 -5.92
C THR A 378 35.38 -7.79 -5.95
N GLU A 379 34.43 -8.62 -5.51
CA GLU A 379 33.01 -8.24 -5.47
C GLU A 379 32.76 -7.16 -4.41
N TYR A 380 33.39 -7.29 -3.23
CA TYR A 380 33.30 -6.31 -2.16
C TYR A 380 33.78 -4.92 -2.61
N ALA A 381 34.93 -4.85 -3.29
CA ALA A 381 35.46 -3.59 -3.81
C ALA A 381 34.53 -2.96 -4.86
N LEU A 382 33.96 -3.77 -5.75
CA LEU A 382 33.01 -3.29 -6.75
C LEU A 382 31.68 -2.84 -6.10
N ALA A 383 31.16 -3.58 -5.13
CA ALA A 383 29.98 -3.21 -4.36
C ALA A 383 30.21 -1.87 -3.64
N GLY A 384 31.34 -1.72 -2.96
CA GLY A 384 31.74 -0.46 -2.32
C GLY A 384 31.84 0.70 -3.31
N LYS A 385 32.44 0.47 -4.49
CA LYS A 385 32.52 1.48 -5.56
C LYS A 385 31.13 1.92 -6.03
N ILE A 386 30.22 0.98 -6.28
CA ILE A 386 28.85 1.27 -6.70
C ILE A 386 28.09 2.06 -5.62
N LEU A 387 28.13 1.59 -4.37
CA LEU A 387 27.45 2.22 -3.25
C LEU A 387 27.99 3.63 -2.96
N SER A 388 29.30 3.85 -3.08
CA SER A 388 29.91 5.18 -2.92
C SER A 388 29.43 6.21 -3.96
N GLY A 389 28.97 5.74 -5.13
CA GLY A 389 28.43 6.59 -6.19
C GLY A 389 26.96 7.00 -5.99
N MET A 390 26.30 6.52 -4.93
CA MET A 390 24.92 6.88 -4.61
C MET A 390 24.84 8.28 -3.96
N LYS A 391 23.69 8.94 -4.11
CA LYS A 391 23.42 10.20 -3.39
C LYS A 391 23.27 9.93 -1.88
N PRO A 392 23.54 10.91 -1.00
CA PRO A 392 23.36 10.73 0.44
C PRO A 392 21.95 10.24 0.82
N MET A 393 21.86 9.31 1.78
CA MET A 393 20.60 8.71 2.26
C MET A 393 19.75 8.03 1.16
N SER A 394 20.36 7.60 0.07
CA SER A 394 19.68 6.82 -0.96
C SER A 394 19.24 5.45 -0.46
N MET A 395 18.38 4.80 -1.24
CA MET A 395 17.83 3.49 -0.91
C MET A 395 18.55 2.38 -1.66
N VAL A 396 18.96 1.37 -0.92
CA VAL A 396 19.42 0.08 -1.42
C VAL A 396 18.26 -0.88 -1.24
N MET A 397 17.58 -1.22 -2.33
CA MET A 397 16.36 -2.02 -2.27
C MET A 397 16.61 -3.45 -2.69
N GLY A 398 15.77 -4.38 -2.24
CA GLY A 398 16.00 -5.80 -2.47
C GLY A 398 16.84 -6.42 -1.35
N TRP A 399 17.36 -7.62 -1.61
CA TRP A 399 18.06 -8.39 -0.58
C TRP A 399 19.32 -9.06 -1.12
N HIS A 400 20.29 -9.25 -0.25
CA HIS A 400 21.50 -10.02 -0.51
C HIS A 400 21.19 -11.52 -0.66
N SER A 401 22.14 -12.31 -1.16
CA SER A 401 21.99 -13.76 -1.26
C SER A 401 22.77 -14.46 -0.16
N TYR A 402 22.10 -15.30 0.64
CA TYR A 402 22.75 -16.09 1.69
C TYR A 402 23.78 -17.11 1.17
N ALA A 403 23.85 -17.34 -0.15
CA ALA A 403 24.91 -18.13 -0.77
C ALA A 403 26.23 -17.35 -0.98
N LYS A 404 26.20 -16.01 -0.89
CA LYS A 404 27.35 -15.13 -1.11
C LYS A 404 27.84 -14.50 0.18
N ASP A 405 26.92 -13.94 0.96
CA ASP A 405 27.21 -13.16 2.14
C ASP A 405 26.10 -13.29 3.19
N LYS A 406 26.27 -12.64 4.33
CA LYS A 406 25.27 -12.61 5.40
C LYS A 406 24.63 -11.23 5.47
N GLU A 407 23.45 -11.16 6.10
CA GLU A 407 22.77 -9.89 6.38
C GLU A 407 23.70 -8.90 7.08
N ARG A 408 24.49 -9.41 8.05
CA ARG A 408 25.48 -8.60 8.76
C ARG A 408 26.50 -7.95 7.83
N ASP A 409 26.93 -8.62 6.78
CA ASP A 409 27.91 -8.10 5.82
C ASP A 409 27.27 -7.02 4.95
N PHE A 410 26.08 -7.31 4.42
CA PHE A 410 25.31 -6.45 3.53
C PHE A 410 24.88 -5.13 4.18
N VAL A 411 24.22 -5.23 5.33
CA VAL A 411 23.72 -4.05 6.03
C VAL A 411 24.88 -3.25 6.63
N THR A 412 25.98 -3.89 7.03
CA THR A 412 27.20 -3.16 7.46
C THR A 412 27.80 -2.35 6.33
N LEU A 413 28.01 -2.96 5.15
CA LEU A 413 28.61 -2.25 4.02
C LEU A 413 27.73 -1.07 3.58
N THR A 414 26.42 -1.28 3.42
CA THR A 414 25.50 -0.21 3.03
C THR A 414 25.42 0.91 4.08
N SER A 415 25.37 0.55 5.36
CA SER A 415 25.36 1.51 6.48
C SER A 415 26.64 2.36 6.55
N SER A 416 27.79 1.80 6.16
CA SER A 416 29.07 2.54 6.14
C SER A 416 29.07 3.75 5.19
N PHE A 417 28.16 3.78 4.21
CA PHE A 417 27.92 4.91 3.32
C PHE A 417 26.74 5.80 3.75
N GLY A 418 26.09 5.50 4.88
CA GLY A 418 24.86 6.17 5.33
C GLY A 418 23.67 5.94 4.38
N LEU A 419 23.68 4.80 3.69
CA LEU A 419 22.57 4.35 2.83
C LEU A 419 21.57 3.53 3.64
N ARG A 420 20.38 3.35 3.09
CA ARG A 420 19.23 2.76 3.79
C ARG A 420 18.75 1.55 3.03
N VAL A 421 18.76 0.39 3.66
CA VAL A 421 18.20 -0.83 3.07
C VAL A 421 16.68 -0.80 3.18
N GLU A 422 15.95 -1.17 2.12
CA GLU A 422 14.49 -1.16 2.14
C GLU A 422 13.87 -2.19 1.20
N GLY A 423 12.95 -3.02 1.73
CA GLY A 423 12.21 -4.03 0.98
C GLY A 423 13.06 -5.23 0.52
N LEU A 424 12.49 -6.43 0.60
CA LEU A 424 13.13 -7.65 0.09
C LEU A 424 13.11 -7.69 -1.44
N ASN A 425 13.93 -8.58 -2.03
CA ASN A 425 13.89 -8.85 -3.48
C ASN A 425 12.50 -9.32 -3.94
N THR A 426 11.70 -9.88 -3.02
CA THR A 426 10.35 -10.38 -3.25
C THR A 426 9.25 -9.32 -3.09
N LEU A 427 9.56 -8.08 -2.70
CA LEU A 427 8.57 -7.02 -2.46
C LEU A 427 7.80 -6.71 -3.76
N PRO A 428 6.48 -6.98 -3.85
CA PRO A 428 5.76 -6.94 -5.12
C PRO A 428 5.05 -5.61 -5.39
N ASN A 429 4.71 -5.36 -6.66
CA ASN A 429 3.76 -4.34 -7.12
C ASN A 429 4.11 -2.89 -6.74
N LEU A 430 5.37 -2.58 -6.44
CA LEU A 430 5.70 -1.27 -5.90
C LEU A 430 5.66 -0.17 -6.97
N SER A 431 5.90 -0.51 -8.25
CA SER A 431 5.65 0.41 -9.38
C SER A 431 4.18 0.85 -9.44
N PHE A 432 3.23 0.00 -9.04
CA PHE A 432 1.82 0.33 -8.94
C PHE A 432 1.50 1.11 -7.66
N SER A 433 1.81 0.51 -6.49
CA SER A 433 1.38 1.01 -5.18
C SER A 433 1.96 2.39 -4.83
N SER A 434 3.14 2.73 -5.35
CA SER A 434 3.77 4.04 -5.16
C SER A 434 3.03 5.21 -5.79
N GLN A 435 2.13 4.93 -6.73
CA GLN A 435 1.38 5.95 -7.45
C GLN A 435 -0.07 6.06 -6.97
N VAL A 436 -0.49 5.21 -6.03
CA VAL A 436 -1.82 5.30 -5.43
C VAL A 436 -1.72 6.15 -4.16
N PRO A 437 -2.11 7.45 -4.21
CA PRO A 437 -2.03 8.31 -3.04
C PRO A 437 -2.98 7.81 -1.96
N ARG A 438 -2.69 8.14 -0.69
CA ARG A 438 -3.67 7.93 0.39
C ARG A 438 -4.94 8.76 0.17
N THR A 439 -6.03 8.38 0.80
CA THR A 439 -7.29 9.12 0.79
C THR A 439 -7.03 10.57 1.21
N PRO A 440 -7.57 11.59 0.50
CA PRO A 440 -7.40 12.99 0.88
C PRO A 440 -7.82 13.24 2.34
N GLY A 441 -6.96 13.92 3.09
CA GLY A 441 -7.20 14.19 4.52
C GLY A 441 -6.92 13.01 5.47
N PHE A 442 -6.60 11.82 4.96
CA PHE A 442 -6.26 10.68 5.82
C PHE A 442 -5.04 11.00 6.69
N LYS A 443 -5.21 10.76 7.99
CA LYS A 443 -4.19 10.86 9.02
C LYS A 443 -3.92 9.46 9.52
N TYR A 444 -2.67 9.01 9.42
CA TYR A 444 -2.24 7.78 10.07
C TYR A 444 -2.37 7.99 11.58
N LYS A 445 -3.14 7.12 12.23
CA LYS A 445 -3.40 7.15 13.67
C LYS A 445 -3.24 5.78 14.26
N ASN A 446 -2.41 5.70 15.28
CA ASN A 446 -2.07 4.48 15.97
C ASN A 446 -3.01 4.27 17.16
N HIS A 447 -3.09 3.04 17.67
CA HIS A 447 -3.94 2.73 18.82
C HIS A 447 -3.18 2.95 20.12
N SER A 448 -3.21 4.18 20.64
CA SER A 448 -2.67 4.48 21.97
C SER A 448 -3.56 3.87 23.06
N ASN A 449 -2.95 3.05 23.92
CA ASN A 449 -3.54 2.51 25.16
C ASN A 449 -3.13 3.36 26.37
N ILE A 450 -2.17 4.27 26.19
CA ILE A 450 -1.81 5.26 27.19
C ILE A 450 -2.80 6.44 27.19
N VAL A 451 -3.25 6.85 28.38
CA VAL A 451 -4.14 7.97 28.62
C VAL A 451 -3.32 9.10 29.28
N PRO A 452 -3.31 10.32 28.72
CA PRO A 452 -2.61 11.46 29.31
C PRO A 452 -3.00 11.68 30.77
N GLY A 453 -2.01 11.90 31.63
CA GLY A 453 -2.21 12.15 33.07
C GLY A 453 -2.53 10.92 33.92
N LYS A 454 -2.79 9.76 33.31
CA LYS A 454 -2.99 8.50 34.05
C LYS A 454 -1.63 7.90 34.43
N THR A 455 -1.50 7.50 35.69
CA THR A 455 -0.35 6.73 36.20
C THR A 455 -0.56 5.25 35.94
N TYR A 456 0.51 4.54 35.56
CA TYR A 456 0.48 3.12 35.26
C TYR A 456 1.41 2.39 36.23
N LEU A 457 0.91 2.12 37.45
CA LEU A 457 1.68 1.41 38.46
C LEU A 457 1.58 -0.11 38.26
N PRO A 458 2.70 -0.80 38.02
CA PRO A 458 2.70 -2.25 37.88
C PRO A 458 2.54 -2.96 39.23
N GLU A 459 1.86 -4.10 39.20
CA GLU A 459 1.77 -5.05 40.31
C GLU A 459 3.05 -5.90 40.41
N LYS A 460 3.14 -6.78 41.42
CA LYS A 460 4.25 -7.73 41.57
C LYS A 460 4.10 -8.94 40.60
N LYS A 461 4.09 -8.68 39.29
CA LYS A 461 3.88 -9.67 38.21
C LYS A 461 5.00 -9.69 37.17
N VAL A 462 4.98 -10.69 36.29
CA VAL A 462 5.73 -10.69 35.03
C VAL A 462 4.85 -10.09 33.94
N TYR A 463 5.24 -8.94 33.40
CA TYR A 463 4.55 -8.28 32.31
C TYR A 463 5.14 -8.73 30.97
N ILE A 464 4.28 -9.09 30.01
CA ILE A 464 4.69 -9.52 28.67
C ILE A 464 4.14 -8.56 27.63
N ALA A 465 4.99 -8.15 26.69
CA ALA A 465 4.58 -7.51 25.44
C ALA A 465 5.19 -8.26 24.25
N CYS A 466 4.42 -8.39 23.17
CA CYS A 466 4.84 -9.10 21.96
C CYS A 466 5.02 -8.12 20.81
N VAL A 467 6.11 -8.27 20.07
CA VAL A 467 6.42 -7.55 18.83
C VAL A 467 6.61 -8.57 17.72
N GLN A 468 6.05 -8.33 16.54
CA GLN A 468 6.35 -9.13 15.36
C GLN A 468 7.62 -8.64 14.66
N THR A 469 8.46 -9.59 14.26
CA THR A 469 9.64 -9.35 13.42
C THR A 469 9.28 -9.00 11.96
N ASP A 470 10.27 -8.47 11.25
CA ASP A 470 10.37 -8.38 9.78
C ASP A 470 9.34 -7.46 9.09
N GLY A 471 8.71 -6.54 9.83
CA GLY A 471 7.81 -5.55 9.26
C GLY A 471 6.40 -6.02 8.91
N ILE A 472 5.48 -5.06 8.90
CA ILE A 472 4.06 -5.28 8.64
C ILE A 472 3.81 -5.79 7.21
N GLY A 473 2.99 -6.84 7.11
CA GLY A 473 2.58 -7.43 5.85
C GLY A 473 3.40 -8.65 5.40
N LEU A 474 4.54 -8.93 6.03
CA LEU A 474 5.17 -10.25 5.97
C LEU A 474 4.52 -11.18 7.01
N GLY A 475 4.23 -12.41 6.59
CA GLY A 475 3.80 -13.46 7.51
C GLY A 475 2.42 -13.27 8.16
N ALA A 476 2.38 -12.93 9.46
CA ALA A 476 1.25 -13.22 10.34
C ALA A 476 0.05 -12.26 10.28
N TRP A 477 0.14 -11.13 9.59
CA TRP A 477 -0.93 -10.12 9.54
C TRP A 477 -2.31 -10.68 9.18
N ASN A 478 -2.36 -11.62 8.23
CA ASN A 478 -3.59 -12.26 7.77
C ASN A 478 -3.80 -13.67 8.36
N LYS A 479 -3.09 -14.03 9.43
CA LYS A 479 -3.17 -15.35 10.07
C LYS A 479 -4.19 -15.37 11.22
N PRO A 480 -4.68 -16.56 11.62
CA PRO A 480 -5.61 -16.69 12.74
C PRO A 480 -5.10 -16.11 14.06
N GLY A 481 -6.03 -15.71 14.93
CA GLY A 481 -5.76 -15.16 16.26
C GLY A 481 -5.49 -13.65 16.30
N ARG A 482 -5.24 -12.99 15.16
CA ARG A 482 -5.04 -11.53 15.14
C ARG A 482 -6.23 -10.79 15.77
N GLY A 483 -5.92 -9.81 16.63
CA GLY A 483 -6.91 -9.01 17.35
C GLY A 483 -7.42 -9.65 18.65
N THR A 484 -7.04 -10.89 18.97
CA THR A 484 -7.46 -11.56 20.23
C THR A 484 -6.59 -11.21 21.44
N ILE A 485 -5.36 -10.74 21.20
CA ILE A 485 -4.39 -10.32 22.21
C ILE A 485 -3.66 -9.04 21.74
N PRO A 486 -3.18 -8.17 22.66
CA PRO A 486 -2.34 -7.02 22.29
C PRO A 486 -1.09 -7.44 21.52
N TYR A 487 -0.76 -6.75 20.43
CA TYR A 487 0.34 -7.14 19.56
C TYR A 487 0.95 -5.95 18.85
N ALA A 488 2.28 -5.81 18.90
CA ALA A 488 2.98 -4.74 18.23
C ALA A 488 3.55 -5.17 16.87
N TRP A 489 3.51 -4.25 15.91
CA TRP A 489 3.97 -4.48 14.54
C TRP A 489 4.97 -3.41 14.13
N GLU A 490 6.12 -3.86 13.63
CA GLU A 490 7.08 -3.00 12.97
C GLU A 490 6.49 -2.43 11.67
N VAL A 491 6.54 -1.10 11.49
CA VAL A 491 6.07 -0.46 10.26
C VAL A 491 7.24 -0.09 9.37
N THR A 492 7.16 -0.45 8.08
CA THR A 492 8.05 0.06 7.05
C THR A 492 7.79 1.55 6.82
N LEU A 493 8.55 2.41 7.52
CA LEU A 493 8.33 3.87 7.55
C LEU A 493 8.23 4.51 6.16
N ASN A 494 9.00 4.03 5.19
CA ASN A 494 9.01 4.63 3.86
C ASN A 494 7.76 4.30 3.02
N PHE A 495 6.90 3.37 3.44
CA PHE A 495 5.60 3.17 2.79
C PHE A 495 4.73 4.42 2.84
N TYR A 496 5.00 5.37 3.74
CA TYR A 496 4.39 6.70 3.76
C TYR A 496 4.39 7.41 2.39
N TRP A 497 5.42 7.18 1.57
CA TRP A 497 5.54 7.76 0.23
C TRP A 497 5.76 6.70 -0.86
N MET A 498 6.24 5.50 -0.52
CA MET A 498 6.46 4.41 -1.47
C MET A 498 5.20 3.58 -1.74
N ALA A 499 4.24 3.57 -0.82
CA ALA A 499 2.99 2.83 -0.98
C ALA A 499 1.87 3.40 -0.06
N PRO A 500 1.51 4.69 -0.18
CA PRO A 500 0.72 5.38 0.83
C PRO A 500 -0.69 4.80 1.03
N ALA A 501 -1.38 4.42 -0.04
CA ALA A 501 -2.69 3.75 0.06
C ALA A 501 -2.58 2.32 0.63
N MET A 502 -1.47 1.63 0.38
CA MET A 502 -1.21 0.31 0.99
C MET A 502 -0.92 0.45 2.49
N LEU A 503 -0.22 1.51 2.90
CA LEU A 503 -0.06 1.80 4.32
C LEU A 503 -1.40 2.17 4.97
N GLU A 504 -2.25 2.93 4.27
CA GLU A 504 -3.61 3.22 4.73
C GLU A 504 -4.43 1.95 4.93
N TYR A 505 -4.27 0.92 4.09
CA TYR A 505 -4.90 -0.38 4.28
C TYR A 505 -4.55 -0.97 5.66
N PHE A 506 -3.27 -0.99 6.05
CA PHE A 506 -2.88 -1.55 7.35
C PHE A 506 -3.49 -0.78 8.53
N TYR A 507 -3.48 0.55 8.47
CA TYR A 507 -4.09 1.39 9.50
C TYR A 507 -5.62 1.27 9.55
N THR A 508 -6.28 1.15 8.40
CA THR A 508 -7.74 0.99 8.33
C THR A 508 -8.18 -0.38 8.86
N MET A 509 -7.33 -1.39 8.70
CA MET A 509 -7.62 -2.76 9.13
C MET A 509 -7.13 -3.05 10.56
N ALA A 510 -6.44 -2.11 11.20
CA ALA A 510 -5.95 -2.24 12.57
C ALA A 510 -7.13 -2.49 13.54
N THR A 511 -6.95 -3.45 14.44
CA THR A 511 -7.84 -3.71 15.57
C THR A 511 -7.37 -2.92 16.78
N PRO A 512 -8.20 -2.73 17.82
CA PRO A 512 -7.77 -2.06 19.05
C PRO A 512 -6.55 -2.70 19.75
N ASN A 513 -6.25 -3.96 19.42
CA ASN A 513 -5.11 -4.70 19.96
C ASN A 513 -3.85 -4.60 19.10
N ASP A 514 -3.90 -3.98 17.92
CA ASP A 514 -2.72 -3.76 17.09
C ASP A 514 -2.05 -2.43 17.44
N TYR A 515 -0.75 -2.47 17.74
CA TYR A 515 0.06 -1.29 18.02
C TYR A 515 1.19 -1.17 17.01
N PHE A 516 1.43 0.00 16.44
CA PHE A 516 2.47 0.19 15.44
C PHE A 516 3.73 0.85 16.00
N ILE A 517 4.91 0.40 15.57
CA ILE A 517 6.21 0.94 15.97
C ILE A 517 7.08 1.27 14.75
N GLY A 518 7.97 2.24 14.90
CA GLY A 518 9.08 2.40 13.95
C GLY A 518 10.19 1.40 14.27
N ALA A 519 10.93 0.96 13.25
CA ALA A 519 11.93 -0.09 13.44
C ALA A 519 13.11 0.06 12.47
N LEU A 520 14.00 -0.94 12.51
CA LEU A 520 15.15 -1.09 11.62
C LEU A 520 16.19 0.04 11.77
N SER A 521 16.30 0.63 12.96
CA SER A 521 17.36 1.57 13.37
C SER A 521 17.46 2.88 12.60
N GLY A 522 16.65 3.13 11.59
CA GLY A 522 16.71 4.36 10.83
C GLY A 522 15.47 4.59 9.98
N PRO A 523 15.56 5.53 9.01
CA PRO A 523 14.48 5.80 8.07
C PRO A 523 14.49 4.73 6.95
N GLY A 524 14.56 3.45 7.33
CA GLY A 524 15.00 2.30 6.55
C GLY A 524 16.10 1.55 7.29
N TYR A 525 16.38 0.31 6.88
CA TYR A 525 17.26 -0.59 7.62
C TYR A 525 18.75 -0.20 7.55
N LEU A 526 19.38 -0.07 8.71
CA LEU A 526 20.80 0.22 8.87
C LEU A 526 21.34 -0.27 10.22
N TYR A 527 22.66 -0.34 10.35
CA TYR A 527 23.36 -0.60 11.61
C TYR A 527 24.05 0.65 12.14
N PRO A 528 23.57 1.26 13.23
CA PRO A 528 24.07 2.54 13.72
C PRO A 528 25.56 2.54 14.13
N LYS A 529 26.13 1.40 14.54
CA LYS A 529 27.57 1.21 14.81
C LYS A 529 28.41 1.29 13.53
N ALA A 530 27.85 0.89 12.39
CA ALA A 530 28.52 0.97 11.08
C ALA A 530 28.33 2.33 10.38
N VAL A 531 27.30 3.10 10.75
CA VAL A 531 27.06 4.43 10.17
C VAL A 531 28.16 5.42 10.58
N PRO A 532 28.75 6.19 9.64
CA PRO A 532 29.69 7.24 9.98
C PRO A 532 29.07 8.23 10.98
N PRO A 533 29.73 8.57 12.11
CA PRO A 533 29.13 9.34 13.20
C PRO A 533 28.51 10.68 12.78
N LYS A 534 29.05 11.33 11.74
CA LYS A 534 28.55 12.59 11.19
C LYS A 534 27.21 12.47 10.44
N LEU A 535 26.86 11.26 9.98
CA LEU A 535 25.65 10.99 9.20
C LEU A 535 24.49 10.52 10.09
N LEU A 536 24.79 9.80 11.18
CA LEU A 536 23.79 9.18 12.05
C LEU A 536 22.71 10.17 12.57
N PRO A 537 23.03 11.40 13.05
CA PRO A 537 22.00 12.32 13.53
C PRO A 537 20.96 12.70 12.46
N LYS A 538 21.39 12.82 11.19
CA LYS A 538 20.47 13.16 10.08
C LYS A 538 19.56 11.99 9.73
N LEU A 539 20.08 10.75 9.82
CA LEU A 539 19.31 9.53 9.62
C LEU A 539 18.25 9.37 10.73
N ILE A 540 18.64 9.53 12.00
CA ILE A 540 17.71 9.46 13.15
C ILE A 540 16.62 10.53 13.01
N LYS A 541 16.99 11.79 12.72
CA LYS A 541 16.00 12.86 12.51
C LYS A 541 15.02 12.51 11.39
N LYS A 542 15.48 11.88 10.31
CA LYS A 542 14.59 11.50 9.21
C LYS A 542 13.63 10.37 9.60
N ALA A 543 14.05 9.46 10.47
CA ALA A 543 13.17 8.43 11.03
C ALA A 543 12.12 9.06 11.95
N ASP A 544 12.53 9.99 12.81
CA ASP A 544 11.66 10.77 13.69
C ASP A 544 10.57 11.54 12.92
N GLU A 545 10.95 12.22 11.82
CA GLU A 545 9.99 12.89 10.92
C GLU A 545 8.95 11.93 10.31
N LEU A 546 9.31 10.66 10.09
CA LEU A 546 8.39 9.66 9.58
C LEU A 546 7.53 9.09 10.70
N MET A 547 8.09 8.90 11.90
CA MET A 547 7.34 8.50 13.08
C MET A 547 6.22 9.48 13.41
N ASP A 548 6.51 10.80 13.41
CA ASP A 548 5.49 11.84 13.63
C ASP A 548 4.34 11.74 12.61
N LYS A 549 4.67 11.57 11.33
CA LYS A 549 3.67 11.44 10.26
C LYS A 549 2.82 10.18 10.35
N LEU A 550 3.33 9.16 11.02
CA LEU A 550 2.74 7.84 11.15
C LEU A 550 2.14 7.59 12.54
N ASP A 551 2.20 8.58 13.44
CA ASP A 551 1.70 8.47 14.82
C ASP A 551 2.40 7.32 15.59
N LEU A 552 3.71 7.19 15.39
CA LEU A 552 4.54 6.15 16.01
C LEU A 552 5.35 6.76 17.15
N ASN A 553 5.27 6.16 18.34
CA ASN A 553 5.92 6.70 19.54
C ASN A 553 6.95 5.73 20.14
N VAL A 554 7.16 4.57 19.51
CA VAL A 554 8.16 3.57 19.92
C VAL A 554 9.07 3.29 18.75
N PHE A 555 10.37 3.12 19.01
CA PHE A 555 11.36 2.87 17.97
C PHE A 555 12.30 1.71 18.31
N GLU A 556 12.41 0.73 17.43
CA GLU A 556 13.36 -0.38 17.56
C GLU A 556 14.71 -0.08 16.89
N ILE A 557 15.78 -0.48 17.58
CA ILE A 557 17.17 -0.32 17.17
C ILE A 557 17.87 -1.68 17.17
N MET A 558 18.25 -2.14 16.00
CA MET A 558 19.00 -3.36 15.74
C MET A 558 20.39 -3.06 15.19
N ASP A 559 21.41 -3.82 15.62
CA ASP A 559 22.77 -3.69 15.10
C ASP A 559 23.57 -5.00 15.13
N TYR A 560 23.82 -5.59 13.96
CA TYR A 560 24.66 -6.80 13.80
C TYR A 560 25.99 -6.52 13.09
N SER A 561 26.45 -5.27 13.05
CA SER A 561 27.70 -4.95 12.37
C SER A 561 28.96 -5.55 13.01
N GLN A 562 28.85 -5.97 14.27
CA GLN A 562 29.92 -6.61 15.04
C GLN A 562 29.44 -7.93 15.67
N GLY A 563 28.44 -8.57 15.06
CA GLY A 563 27.82 -9.79 15.59
C GLY A 563 26.92 -10.48 14.56
N ALA A 564 26.07 -11.37 15.05
CA ALA A 564 24.95 -11.99 14.37
C ALA A 564 23.90 -12.33 15.43
N THR A 565 22.76 -12.86 15.00
CA THR A 565 21.58 -13.16 15.82
C THR A 565 21.87 -13.55 17.27
N VAL A 566 22.75 -14.54 17.50
CA VAL A 566 23.14 -15.02 18.85
C VAL A 566 24.66 -15.00 19.09
N GLU A 567 25.44 -14.45 18.16
CA GLU A 567 26.90 -14.49 18.21
C GLU A 567 27.49 -13.08 18.16
N GLY A 568 28.63 -12.87 18.82
CA GLY A 568 29.28 -11.56 18.84
C GLY A 568 28.45 -10.53 19.60
N ASN A 569 28.40 -9.30 19.10
CA ASN A 569 27.94 -8.16 19.85
C ASN A 569 26.78 -7.44 19.16
N THR A 570 25.60 -7.62 19.75
CA THR A 570 24.31 -7.07 19.29
C THR A 570 23.88 -5.86 20.12
N GLU A 571 24.60 -5.59 21.20
CA GLU A 571 24.35 -4.48 22.12
C GLU A 571 24.78 -3.13 21.53
N LEU A 572 24.15 -2.08 22.05
CA LEU A 572 24.39 -0.70 21.66
C LEU A 572 25.32 -0.02 22.65
N THR A 573 26.20 0.82 22.11
CA THR A 573 27.06 1.69 22.92
C THR A 573 26.22 2.82 23.55
N LYS A 574 26.67 3.33 24.70
CA LYS A 574 26.06 4.52 25.34
C LYS A 574 25.95 5.72 24.39
N LYS A 575 26.93 5.90 23.49
CA LYS A 575 26.93 6.97 22.48
C LYS A 575 25.77 6.82 21.49
N ILE A 576 25.52 5.61 21.00
CA ILE A 576 24.41 5.32 20.07
C ILE A 576 23.08 5.51 20.77
N VAL A 577 22.92 4.93 21.96
CA VAL A 577 21.69 5.09 22.76
C VAL A 577 21.37 6.57 23.00
N ASN A 578 22.38 7.37 23.39
CA ASN A 578 22.21 8.82 23.56
C ASN A 578 21.83 9.55 22.26
N ALA A 579 22.30 9.08 21.09
CA ALA A 579 21.94 9.66 19.80
C ALA A 579 20.44 9.51 19.50
N TYR A 580 19.85 8.35 19.78
CA TYR A 580 18.41 8.13 19.61
C TYR A 580 17.57 8.92 20.62
N TYR A 581 17.93 8.89 21.92
CA TYR A 581 17.25 9.72 22.92
C TYR A 581 17.22 11.22 22.56
N LYS A 582 18.32 11.71 21.96
CA LYS A 582 18.42 13.11 21.50
C LYS A 582 17.65 13.35 20.19
N GLY A 583 17.73 12.42 19.25
CA GLY A 583 17.19 12.59 17.90
C GLY A 583 15.70 12.26 17.77
N MET A 584 15.11 11.60 18.76
CA MET A 584 13.69 11.25 18.82
C MET A 584 13.11 11.69 20.17
N PRO A 585 12.87 12.99 20.40
CA PRO A 585 12.45 13.50 21.71
C PRO A 585 11.08 12.99 22.15
N ASP A 586 10.17 12.70 21.21
CA ASP A 586 8.77 12.35 21.49
C ASP A 586 8.54 10.84 21.63
N ALA A 587 9.55 10.01 21.35
CA ALA A 587 9.44 8.56 21.51
C ALA A 587 9.31 8.18 23.00
N ILE A 588 8.25 7.47 23.39
CA ILE A 588 8.01 7.06 24.77
C ILE A 588 8.97 5.96 25.25
N GLY A 589 9.61 5.24 24.34
CA GLY A 589 10.60 4.22 24.64
C GLY A 589 11.24 3.63 23.38
N PHE A 590 12.27 2.81 23.59
CA PHE A 590 13.06 2.19 22.54
C PHE A 590 13.19 0.69 22.75
N LEU A 591 13.29 -0.07 21.67
CA LEU A 591 13.56 -1.50 21.71
C LEU A 591 14.95 -1.80 21.13
N ASN A 592 15.58 -2.90 21.53
CA ASN A 592 16.87 -3.34 21.01
C ASN A 592 16.95 -4.85 20.74
N GLY A 593 17.58 -5.20 19.61
CA GLY A 593 17.85 -6.58 19.21
C GLY A 593 16.88 -7.08 18.15
N TYR A 594 17.08 -8.33 17.74
CA TYR A 594 16.14 -9.08 16.91
C TYR A 594 15.96 -10.47 17.54
N ALA A 595 17.07 -11.12 17.85
CA ALA A 595 17.13 -12.10 18.94
C ALA A 595 17.50 -11.40 20.27
N PRO A 596 17.58 -12.14 21.40
CA PRO A 596 17.90 -11.53 22.67
C PRO A 596 19.17 -10.68 22.63
N ALA A 597 19.09 -9.52 23.28
CA ALA A 597 20.19 -8.57 23.43
C ALA A 597 20.19 -8.04 24.87
N HIS A 598 21.21 -7.26 25.25
CA HIS A 598 21.40 -6.87 26.64
C HIS A 598 21.64 -5.36 26.84
N THR A 599 21.18 -4.51 25.92
CA THR A 599 21.16 -3.06 26.14
C THR A 599 19.95 -2.66 26.96
N PHE A 600 20.19 -2.02 28.10
CA PHE A 600 19.14 -1.46 28.95
C PHE A 600 19.49 -0.02 29.33
N ALA A 601 18.54 0.89 29.17
CA ALA A 601 18.73 2.28 29.57
C ALA A 601 17.41 2.92 29.99
N ILE A 602 17.49 4.00 30.75
CA ILE A 602 16.34 4.83 31.04
C ILE A 602 16.78 6.29 31.09
N LYS A 603 15.97 7.17 30.50
CA LYS A 603 16.20 8.61 30.56
C LYS A 603 14.87 9.34 30.64
N ASN A 604 14.66 10.13 31.69
CA ASN A 604 13.44 10.92 31.90
C ASN A 604 12.14 10.09 31.76
N GLY A 605 12.11 8.90 32.38
CA GLY A 605 10.96 7.99 32.33
C GLY A 605 10.74 7.28 30.98
N ARG A 606 11.64 7.44 30.01
CA ARG A 606 11.62 6.76 28.71
C ARG A 606 12.63 5.60 28.76
N PRO A 607 12.19 4.34 28.72
CA PRO A 607 13.11 3.21 28.79
C PRO A 607 13.60 2.76 27.40
N LEU A 608 14.75 2.10 27.38
CA LEU A 608 15.23 1.26 26.27
C LEU A 608 15.33 -0.17 26.79
N PHE A 609 14.61 -1.08 26.13
CA PHE A 609 14.55 -2.51 26.46
C PHE A 609 15.12 -3.34 25.33
N SER A 610 15.97 -4.31 25.67
CA SER A 610 16.29 -5.36 24.72
C SER A 610 15.23 -6.47 24.76
N TYR A 611 15.08 -7.19 23.65
CA TYR A 611 14.27 -8.41 23.64
C TYR A 611 14.84 -9.45 24.61
N ASP A 612 13.99 -10.05 25.43
CA ASP A 612 14.38 -11.11 26.36
C ASP A 612 14.31 -12.48 25.72
N TYR A 613 13.41 -12.65 24.75
CA TYR A 613 13.17 -13.94 24.12
C TYR A 613 12.71 -13.80 22.68
N TYR A 614 13.28 -14.63 21.81
CA TYR A 614 12.89 -14.77 20.41
C TYR A 614 12.12 -16.06 20.20
N LEU A 615 10.84 -15.94 19.85
CA LEU A 615 9.99 -17.08 19.56
C LEU A 615 10.23 -17.54 18.12
N SER A 616 11.09 -18.54 17.97
CA SER A 616 11.35 -19.19 16.69
C SER A 616 10.12 -19.96 16.18
N PRO A 617 9.98 -20.18 14.86
CA PRO A 617 8.86 -20.92 14.30
C PRO A 617 8.97 -22.43 14.60
N SER A 618 10.16 -22.94 14.91
CA SER A 618 10.42 -24.36 15.19
C SER A 618 10.35 -24.74 16.66
N ARG A 619 10.38 -23.77 17.59
CA ARG A 619 10.23 -24.03 19.03
C ARG A 619 8.84 -24.61 19.30
N THR A 620 8.73 -25.70 20.06
CA THR A 620 7.41 -26.23 20.40
C THR A 620 6.70 -25.27 21.36
N GLU A 621 5.37 -25.32 21.43
CA GLU A 621 4.63 -24.50 22.39
C GLU A 621 4.99 -24.85 23.84
N ALA A 622 5.15 -26.14 24.14
CA ALA A 622 5.50 -26.60 25.48
C ALA A 622 6.88 -26.08 25.91
N ASP A 623 7.87 -26.14 25.01
CA ASP A 623 9.20 -25.60 25.30
C ASP A 623 9.16 -24.08 25.46
N ALA A 624 8.41 -23.36 24.61
CA ALA A 624 8.28 -21.92 24.74
C ALA A 624 7.62 -21.51 26.08
N VAL A 625 6.63 -22.28 26.56
CA VAL A 625 6.06 -22.09 27.91
C VAL A 625 7.11 -22.30 28.99
N ALA A 626 7.88 -23.40 28.90
CA ALA A 626 8.93 -23.71 29.85
C ALA A 626 10.01 -22.62 29.90
N ASP A 627 10.46 -22.14 28.73
CA ASP A 627 11.48 -21.08 28.61
C ASP A 627 11.00 -19.77 29.24
N LEU A 628 9.76 -19.36 28.98
CA LEU A 628 9.19 -18.14 29.53
C LEU A 628 9.01 -18.25 31.05
N GLN A 629 8.65 -19.44 31.55
CA GLN A 629 8.59 -19.71 32.98
C GLN A 629 9.98 -19.68 33.63
N GLU A 630 10.98 -20.25 32.98
CA GLU A 630 12.37 -20.22 33.42
C GLU A 630 12.91 -18.78 33.47
N LEU A 631 12.68 -17.98 32.43
CA LEU A 631 13.03 -16.56 32.42
C LEU A 631 12.36 -15.78 33.56
N GLY A 632 11.09 -16.08 33.84
CA GLY A 632 10.36 -15.49 34.97
C GLY A 632 10.94 -15.86 36.33
N ARG A 633 11.49 -17.07 36.49
CA ARG A 633 12.17 -17.52 37.72
C ARG A 633 13.56 -16.92 37.87
N ILE A 634 14.35 -16.91 36.80
CA ILE A 634 15.69 -16.29 36.77
C ILE A 634 15.60 -14.82 37.16
N ASN A 635 14.63 -14.10 36.58
CA ASN A 635 14.41 -12.70 36.88
C ASN A 635 13.43 -12.54 38.05
N ALA A 636 13.78 -13.00 39.25
CA ALA A 636 12.86 -13.07 40.40
C ALA A 636 12.34 -11.71 40.94
N LYS A 637 13.02 -10.58 40.65
CA LYS A 637 12.58 -9.25 41.07
C LYS A 637 11.28 -8.86 40.34
N ARG A 638 10.31 -8.27 41.05
CA ARG A 638 9.01 -7.87 40.50
C ARG A 638 8.79 -6.35 40.60
N PRO A 639 8.11 -5.71 39.63
CA PRO A 639 7.68 -6.29 38.35
C PRO A 639 8.86 -6.74 37.48
N TYR A 640 8.68 -7.81 36.71
CA TYR A 640 9.62 -8.19 35.65
C TYR A 640 8.97 -7.85 34.31
N PHE A 641 9.71 -7.21 33.42
CA PHE A 641 9.25 -6.77 32.11
C PHE A 641 9.93 -7.67 31.08
N LEU A 642 9.17 -8.61 30.50
CA LEU A 642 9.63 -9.60 29.54
C LEU A 642 9.15 -9.20 28.14
N LEU A 643 10.07 -8.80 27.27
CA LEU A 643 9.78 -8.42 25.90
C LEU A 643 10.01 -9.58 24.93
N LEU A 644 8.96 -9.95 24.19
CA LEU A 644 8.94 -11.09 23.28
C LEU A 644 9.05 -10.61 21.82
N HIS A 645 10.07 -11.07 21.11
CA HIS A 645 10.14 -10.89 19.65
C HIS A 645 9.65 -12.16 18.96
N VAL A 646 8.64 -12.05 18.11
CA VAL A 646 7.96 -13.21 17.52
C VAL A 646 8.23 -13.26 16.02
N ARG A 647 8.79 -14.39 15.56
CA ARG A 647 8.99 -14.65 14.12
C ARG A 647 7.69 -14.43 13.35
N GLU A 648 7.75 -13.67 12.26
CA GLU A 648 6.67 -13.33 11.33
C GLU A 648 5.87 -14.52 10.80
N TRP A 649 6.44 -15.73 10.79
CA TRP A 649 5.74 -16.95 10.37
C TRP A 649 4.87 -17.59 11.45
N SER A 650 5.00 -17.14 12.71
CA SER A 650 4.18 -17.61 13.82
C SER A 650 2.80 -16.94 13.78
N SER A 651 1.72 -17.72 13.83
CA SER A 651 0.38 -17.14 13.97
C SER A 651 0.18 -16.53 15.36
N ILE A 652 -0.68 -15.50 15.45
CA ILE A 652 -1.04 -14.88 16.72
C ILE A 652 -1.79 -15.89 17.59
N GLN A 653 -2.54 -16.82 16.97
CA GLN A 653 -3.17 -17.93 17.70
C GLN A 653 -2.13 -18.78 18.45
N ARG A 654 -1.03 -19.19 17.80
CA ARG A 654 0.04 -19.96 18.46
C ARG A 654 0.66 -19.17 19.62
N VAL A 655 0.87 -17.87 19.44
CA VAL A 655 1.39 -17.01 20.53
C VAL A 655 0.42 -16.99 21.70
N LYS A 656 -0.88 -16.81 21.43
CA LYS A 656 -1.92 -16.85 22.46
C LYS A 656 -1.91 -18.19 23.21
N ASP A 657 -1.87 -19.29 22.48
CA ASP A 657 -1.92 -20.64 23.06
C ASP A 657 -0.71 -20.92 23.97
N ILE A 658 0.45 -20.31 23.69
CA ILE A 658 1.62 -20.32 24.58
C ILE A 658 1.36 -19.46 25.82
N LEU A 659 0.93 -18.21 25.64
CA LEU A 659 0.77 -17.25 26.74
C LEU A 659 -0.33 -17.66 27.74
N ASP A 660 -1.41 -18.28 27.27
CA ASP A 660 -2.50 -18.79 28.11
C ASP A 660 -2.05 -19.87 29.11
N LYS A 661 -0.91 -20.53 28.84
CA LYS A 661 -0.36 -21.63 29.66
C LYS A 661 0.62 -21.15 30.75
N LEU A 662 0.96 -19.86 30.81
CA LEU A 662 2.03 -19.37 31.69
C LEU A 662 1.62 -19.28 33.17
N GLY A 663 0.34 -19.04 33.48
CA GLY A 663 -0.17 -18.90 34.85
C GLY A 663 -0.52 -17.46 35.26
N PRO A 664 -1.19 -17.27 36.41
CA PRO A 664 -1.76 -15.99 36.86
C PRO A 664 -0.73 -14.92 37.27
N GLU A 665 0.53 -15.31 37.46
CA GLU A 665 1.67 -14.41 37.74
C GLU A 665 2.16 -13.66 36.51
N TYR A 666 1.78 -14.11 35.31
CA TYR A 666 2.05 -13.45 34.03
C TYR A 666 0.88 -12.58 33.61
N LYS A 667 1.18 -11.41 33.04
CA LYS A 667 0.18 -10.45 32.56
C LYS A 667 0.62 -9.87 31.23
N MET A 668 -0.08 -10.25 30.16
CA MET A 668 0.11 -9.63 28.86
C MET A 668 -0.48 -8.23 28.85
N VAL A 669 0.24 -7.28 28.24
CA VAL A 669 -0.18 -5.89 28.09
C VAL A 669 0.21 -5.33 26.71
N PRO A 670 -0.49 -4.28 26.22
CA PRO A 670 -0.02 -3.51 25.08
C PRO A 670 1.39 -2.94 25.29
N LEU A 671 2.18 -2.83 24.22
CA LEU A 671 3.59 -2.44 24.29
C LEU A 671 3.81 -1.02 24.84
N ASP A 672 2.94 -0.08 24.50
CA ASP A 672 3.02 1.29 25.03
C ASP A 672 2.75 1.35 26.54
N VAL A 673 1.79 0.56 27.03
CA VAL A 673 1.54 0.40 28.48
C VAL A 673 2.71 -0.30 29.17
N PHE A 674 3.28 -1.33 28.53
CA PHE A 674 4.50 -2.01 29.01
C PHE A 674 5.64 -1.02 29.22
N LEU A 675 5.96 -0.21 28.21
CA LEU A 675 7.04 0.78 28.29
C LEU A 675 6.73 1.87 29.32
N LYS A 676 5.47 2.29 29.44
CA LYS A 676 5.05 3.29 30.43
C LYS A 676 5.26 2.79 31.86
N MET A 677 4.79 1.58 32.18
CA MET A 677 5.01 0.96 33.50
C MET A 677 6.50 0.79 33.79
N ALA A 678 7.27 0.35 32.80
CA ALA A 678 8.68 0.08 32.95
C ALA A 678 9.54 1.35 33.10
N GLY A 679 9.10 2.47 32.49
CA GLY A 679 9.68 3.78 32.68
C GLY A 679 9.37 4.40 34.05
N GLU A 680 8.19 4.12 34.62
CA GLU A 680 7.78 4.61 35.94
C GLU A 680 8.38 3.80 37.10
N GLN A 681 8.48 2.47 36.96
CA GLN A 681 9.02 1.58 37.99
C GLN A 681 10.05 0.59 37.41
N PRO A 682 11.24 1.06 37.01
CA PRO A 682 12.26 0.20 36.41
C PRO A 682 12.83 -0.78 37.45
N THR A 683 12.86 -2.07 37.10
CA THR A 683 13.53 -3.11 37.89
C THR A 683 14.81 -3.63 37.25
N PHE A 684 15.03 -3.35 35.96
CA PHE A 684 16.25 -3.61 35.22
C PHE A 684 17.39 -2.66 35.62
N LYS A 685 18.62 -3.06 35.34
CA LYS A 685 19.81 -2.22 35.57
C LYS A 685 20.35 -1.71 34.23
N PRO A 686 20.76 -0.44 34.13
CA PRO A 686 21.37 0.07 32.91
C PRO A 686 22.58 -0.76 32.48
N HIS A 687 22.60 -1.15 31.21
CA HIS A 687 23.68 -1.90 30.59
C HIS A 687 23.91 -1.38 29.18
N PHE A 688 25.17 -1.20 28.82
CA PHE A 688 25.59 -0.76 27.50
C PHE A 688 26.76 -1.62 27.07
N LEU A 689 26.91 -1.75 25.76
CA LEU A 689 28.15 -2.28 25.21
C LEU A 689 29.35 -1.44 25.71
N LYS A 690 30.30 -2.11 26.36
CA LYS A 690 31.63 -1.54 26.66
C LYS A 690 32.44 -1.50 25.36
N GLN A 691 32.99 -0.34 25.05
CA GLN A 691 33.98 -0.26 23.97
C GLN A 691 35.31 -0.82 24.51
N PRO A 692 36.01 -1.66 23.74
CA PRO A 692 37.33 -2.15 24.10
C PRO A 692 38.34 -1.01 24.25
#